data_AF-A0A938WHQ0-F1
#
_entry.id   AF-A0A938WHQ0-F1
#
_cell.length_a   1.000
_cell.length_b   1.000
_cell.length_c   1.000
_cell.angle_alpha   90.00
_cell.angle_beta   90.00
_cell.angle_gamma   90.00
#
_symmetry.space_group_name_H-M   'P 1'
#
loop_
_entity.id
_entity.type
_entity.pdbx_description
1 polymer ?
#
loop_
_entity_poly.entity_id
_entity_poly.type
_entity_poly.pdbx_seq_one_letter_code
_entity_poly.pdbx_strand_id
1 'polypeptide(L)'
;MIKNRLFMVDNKALSVLAMLAVMSLRVFAGDITVTTDKRFARGATMAFGRMTVTGSDIRETGFCWAETPEPTVDDNKTVKYLSKNGKIYWLQNLNPSTLYYMRAYAIGNDGTAHYGQVIRFYTIPMGRIEYTIRDGGPDDARNRIANATKSAIDWWNNLTSITGFSTSVGYEAGVNTADCSYGGWVRVGPNASYQRTGTILHELLHGVGVIPWADTEWSRHNLRASVNGDGYGTGAWLGDRVTEVVRFLENNNSARLNGDYQHLWPYGINGAHEDDGSEVLYIGNSLVCQALGEDGLQHTVSSFARPYHAFNHEEGRKYYIKNESVDCGLYDSYLMVAANGALAWKKMSAEEAAGNDSAAWTITFTPQNQYYQLKNVSTGRYMSYASPGPGGIATSAVAVPATAEDFQLMRGRNDIYAGMARLSNRGYWIVHPESNWTPNCLQAAPGGATAAATFNISNSAESQRWLILSADDIDEVSTASVNGIKSEIENSISELERLVAVPHIENVAGLDADMATVVARAREVVGSSDDMAELESARDGLREAVGTFLNSVAAKSADEPFDLTYMMANPGFETTDGWAVSPVVNYSCGEFYSKAFDMNQVLAGMPAGTYSLRVKGFQRPGSASDVWAKYSAGQSKVTAFMYLWSAVKRLSNICAGASGSRLGGSESAVGAPAMYIPNDMQSASIYFSKGMYENEVVYDNPNKGGSLKLGIRSASMPDKYWCIFDDFRLYFYGKESSTSLGIDDVDAGRACRSSGIYSLDGRLVGSDASAFERLPKGIYIVNGMKVVK
;
A
#
# COMPACT_ATOMS: atom_id res chain seq x y z
N MET A 1 91.23 5.67 24.45
CA MET A 1 90.75 5.86 25.84
C MET A 1 89.23 5.79 25.81
N ILE A 2 88.61 4.82 26.52
CA ILE A 2 87.17 4.78 26.93
C ILE A 2 86.17 4.50 25.76
N LYS A 3 85.15 3.61 25.78
CA LYS A 3 84.56 2.58 26.68
C LYS A 3 83.49 1.80 25.86
N ASN A 4 83.18 0.57 26.32
CA ASN A 4 81.88 -0.17 26.30
C ASN A 4 81.26 -0.59 24.95
N ARG A 5 81.17 -1.91 24.65
CA ARG A 5 80.07 -2.88 24.99
C ARG A 5 78.72 -2.47 24.38
N LEU A 6 77.89 -3.32 23.78
CA LEU A 6 77.79 -4.75 23.46
C LEU A 6 76.35 -4.85 22.92
N PHE A 7 76.02 -5.58 21.86
CA PHE A 7 74.75 -6.34 21.84
C PHE A 7 74.81 -7.45 20.77
N MET A 8 74.71 -8.67 21.28
CA MET A 8 74.47 -9.92 20.56
C MET A 8 73.14 -9.80 19.80
N VAL A 9 73.12 -10.21 18.54
CA VAL A 9 71.87 -10.50 17.82
C VAL A 9 71.56 -11.98 18.01
N ASP A 10 70.38 -12.21 18.56
CA ASP A 10 69.85 -13.46 19.10
C ASP A 10 69.42 -14.42 17.97
N ASN A 11 69.91 -15.66 18.00
CA ASN A 11 69.56 -16.73 17.05
C ASN A 11 68.07 -17.16 17.13
N LYS A 12 67.28 -16.58 18.05
CA LYS A 12 65.82 -16.72 18.11
C LYS A 12 65.08 -15.98 16.98
N ALA A 13 65.68 -14.96 16.37
CA ALA A 13 65.03 -14.20 15.30
C ALA A 13 64.89 -15.00 13.98
N LEU A 14 65.84 -15.88 13.68
CA LEU A 14 65.82 -16.68 12.44
C LEU A 14 64.82 -17.85 12.50
N SER A 15 64.60 -18.45 13.67
CA SER A 15 63.60 -19.50 13.87
C SER A 15 62.16 -18.98 13.89
N VAL A 16 61.95 -17.74 14.34
CA VAL A 16 60.64 -17.08 14.31
C VAL A 16 60.29 -16.65 12.88
N LEU A 17 61.27 -16.24 12.06
CA LEU A 17 61.04 -15.91 10.65
C LEU A 17 60.68 -17.15 9.80
N ALA A 18 61.26 -18.32 10.10
CA ALA A 18 60.90 -19.58 9.42
C ALA A 18 59.53 -20.13 9.86
N MET A 19 59.13 -19.94 11.13
CA MET A 19 57.76 -20.23 11.57
C MET A 19 56.73 -19.23 11.02
N LEU A 20 57.10 -17.95 10.83
CA LEU A 20 56.24 -16.97 10.14
C LEU A 20 56.09 -17.25 8.64
N ALA A 21 57.13 -17.78 7.98
CA ALA A 21 57.10 -18.12 6.55
C ALA A 21 56.28 -19.40 6.25
N VAL A 22 56.15 -20.32 7.20
CA VAL A 22 55.23 -21.49 7.09
C VAL A 22 53.79 -21.12 7.47
N MET A 23 53.56 -19.97 8.13
CA MET A 23 52.21 -19.41 8.39
C MET A 23 51.71 -18.43 7.32
N SER A 24 52.50 -18.07 6.30
CA SER A 24 52.13 -17.04 5.31
C SER A 24 51.94 -17.55 3.88
N LEU A 25 51.69 -18.85 3.70
CA LEU A 25 51.10 -19.41 2.49
C LEU A 25 49.82 -20.21 2.79
N ARG A 26 48.90 -19.63 3.59
CA ARG A 26 47.48 -19.88 3.33
C ARG A 26 47.06 -18.86 2.29
N VAL A 27 46.86 -19.33 1.07
CA VAL A 27 46.01 -18.63 0.10
C VAL A 27 44.76 -18.21 0.88
N PHE A 28 44.47 -16.92 0.97
CA PHE A 28 43.22 -16.44 1.56
C PHE A 28 42.06 -16.92 0.67
N ALA A 29 41.67 -18.18 0.85
CA ALA A 29 40.31 -18.64 0.62
C ALA A 29 39.41 -17.64 1.35
N GLY A 30 38.50 -16.97 0.65
CA GLY A 30 37.62 -16.00 1.28
C GLY A 30 36.87 -16.68 2.43
N ASP A 31 36.89 -16.07 3.62
CA ASP A 31 36.24 -16.62 4.83
C ASP A 31 34.81 -17.08 4.51
N ILE A 32 34.50 -18.34 4.83
CA ILE A 32 33.18 -18.91 4.60
C ILE A 32 32.17 -18.12 5.41
N THR A 33 31.23 -17.47 4.72
CA THR A 33 30.13 -16.73 5.35
C THR A 33 28.82 -17.43 5.04
N VAL A 34 28.03 -17.69 6.08
CA VAL A 34 26.73 -18.34 5.99
C VAL A 34 25.66 -17.35 6.43
N THR A 35 24.63 -17.18 5.61
CA THR A 35 23.45 -16.38 5.96
C THR A 35 22.22 -17.26 5.89
N THR A 36 21.51 -17.37 7.01
CA THR A 36 20.21 -18.03 7.06
C THR A 36 19.16 -17.04 6.50
N ASP A 37 18.39 -17.45 5.49
CA ASP A 37 17.27 -16.63 5.01
C ASP A 37 16.21 -16.57 6.11
N LYS A 38 15.82 -15.36 6.53
CA LYS A 38 14.81 -15.15 7.57
C LYS A 38 13.43 -15.68 7.17
N ARG A 39 13.15 -15.80 5.86
CA ARG A 39 11.92 -16.41 5.36
C ARG A 39 12.04 -17.93 5.50
N PHE A 40 11.01 -18.53 6.07
CA PHE A 40 10.92 -19.98 6.22
C PHE A 40 9.47 -20.45 6.09
N ALA A 41 9.29 -21.75 5.92
CA ALA A 41 7.98 -22.39 5.97
C ALA A 41 8.00 -23.57 6.95
N ARG A 42 6.84 -23.88 7.52
CA ARG A 42 6.68 -24.95 8.52
C ARG A 42 5.36 -25.67 8.36
N GLY A 43 5.38 -26.95 8.69
CA GLY A 43 4.23 -27.81 8.89
C GLY A 43 4.21 -28.37 10.31
N ALA A 44 3.44 -29.43 10.53
CA ALA A 44 3.33 -30.10 11.82
C ALA A 44 4.55 -30.97 12.11
N THR A 45 5.06 -31.68 11.10
CA THR A 45 6.18 -32.62 11.25
C THR A 45 7.39 -32.25 10.38
N MET A 46 7.34 -31.09 9.72
CA MET A 46 8.34 -30.65 8.76
C MET A 46 8.61 -29.15 8.85
N ALA A 47 9.83 -28.73 8.51
CA ALA A 47 10.18 -27.33 8.34
C ALA A 47 11.16 -27.16 7.18
N PHE A 48 11.22 -25.93 6.64
CA PHE A 48 11.94 -25.63 5.42
C PHE A 48 12.74 -24.34 5.56
N GLY A 49 14.02 -24.39 5.17
CA GLY A 49 14.94 -23.26 5.25
C GLY A 49 15.69 -22.99 3.95
N ARG A 50 16.16 -21.76 3.78
CA ARG A 50 17.05 -21.34 2.68
C ARG A 50 18.28 -20.65 3.25
N MET A 51 19.37 -20.69 2.50
CA MET A 51 20.61 -20.03 2.90
C MET A 51 21.30 -19.40 1.69
N THR A 52 22.18 -18.45 1.98
CA THR A 52 23.26 -18.03 1.09
C THR A 52 24.59 -18.39 1.73
N VAL A 53 25.52 -18.93 0.95
CA VAL A 53 26.88 -19.22 1.39
C VAL A 53 27.85 -18.58 0.41
N THR A 54 28.85 -17.86 0.93
CA THR A 54 29.98 -17.31 0.17
C THR A 54 31.29 -17.82 0.73
N GLY A 55 32.37 -17.69 -0.04
CA GLY A 55 33.69 -18.25 0.27
C GLY A 55 34.07 -19.41 -0.66
N SER A 56 35.27 -19.93 -0.49
CA SER A 56 35.77 -21.12 -1.21
C SER A 56 35.96 -22.31 -0.26
N ASP A 57 36.32 -23.47 -0.80
CA ASP A 57 36.70 -24.66 -0.02
C ASP A 57 35.61 -25.21 0.90
N ILE A 58 34.35 -25.13 0.47
CA ILE A 58 33.19 -25.67 1.19
C ILE A 58 33.01 -27.16 0.86
N ARG A 59 33.00 -28.00 1.90
CA ARG A 59 32.79 -29.44 1.82
C ARG A 59 31.31 -29.84 1.91
N GLU A 60 30.56 -29.20 2.79
CA GLU A 60 29.16 -29.52 3.08
C GLU A 60 28.38 -28.24 3.41
N THR A 61 27.13 -28.15 2.98
CA THR A 61 26.18 -27.11 3.41
C THR A 61 24.87 -27.75 3.81
N GLY A 62 24.26 -27.29 4.90
CA GLY A 62 23.01 -27.86 5.37
C GLY A 62 22.33 -27.01 6.43
N PHE A 63 21.28 -27.56 7.01
CA PHE A 63 20.61 -26.96 8.17
C PHE A 63 20.76 -27.86 9.39
N CYS A 64 21.00 -27.26 10.56
CA CYS A 64 20.93 -27.92 11.85
C CYS A 64 19.79 -27.35 12.69
N TRP A 65 19.23 -28.18 13.58
CA TRP A 65 18.13 -27.78 14.46
C TRP A 65 18.11 -28.54 15.79
N ALA A 66 17.54 -27.91 16.82
CA ALA A 66 17.37 -28.45 18.15
C ALA A 66 16.17 -27.80 18.87
N GLU A 67 15.74 -28.37 19.99
CA GLU A 67 14.74 -27.77 20.90
C GLU A 67 15.39 -26.76 21.88
N THR A 68 16.72 -26.65 21.84
CA THR A 68 17.51 -25.66 22.58
C THR A 68 18.05 -24.57 21.64
N PRO A 69 18.29 -23.34 22.14
CA PRO A 69 18.92 -22.27 21.36
C PRO A 69 20.29 -22.66 20.78
N GLU A 70 20.69 -22.00 19.69
CA GLU A 70 22.00 -22.13 19.03
C GLU A 70 22.39 -23.55 18.57
N PRO A 71 21.56 -24.22 17.72
CA PRO A 71 21.84 -25.57 17.26
C PRO A 71 23.13 -25.67 16.44
N THR A 72 23.84 -26.78 16.57
CA THR A 72 25.12 -27.07 15.93
C THR A 72 25.04 -28.28 15.01
N VAL A 73 26.11 -28.58 14.27
CA VAL A 73 26.18 -29.78 13.42
C VAL A 73 26.20 -31.10 14.20
N ASP A 74 26.36 -31.07 15.53
CA ASP A 74 26.30 -32.24 16.41
C ASP A 74 24.87 -32.55 16.88
N ASP A 75 23.93 -31.62 16.67
CA ASP A 75 22.49 -31.82 16.89
C ASP A 75 21.85 -32.54 15.68
N ASN A 76 20.54 -32.37 15.49
CA ASN A 76 19.90 -32.83 14.27
C ASN A 76 20.36 -31.97 13.08
N LYS A 77 20.70 -32.61 11.96
CA LYS A 77 21.07 -31.90 10.73
C LYS A 77 20.56 -32.58 9.47
N THR A 78 20.45 -31.79 8.40
CA THR A 78 20.02 -32.25 7.07
C THR A 78 20.87 -31.60 5.99
N VAL A 79 21.18 -32.40 4.97
CA VAL A 79 21.69 -31.94 3.67
C VAL A 79 20.66 -32.17 2.56
N LYS A 80 19.49 -32.74 2.90
CA LYS A 80 18.41 -33.01 1.95
C LYS A 80 17.73 -31.69 1.57
N TYR A 81 17.47 -31.51 0.29
CA TYR A 81 16.80 -30.33 -0.23
C TYR A 81 15.86 -30.65 -1.39
N LEU A 82 14.88 -29.77 -1.57
CA LEU A 82 14.05 -29.69 -2.77
C LEU A 82 14.67 -28.66 -3.73
N SER A 83 14.59 -28.92 -5.04
CA SER A 83 15.11 -28.02 -6.07
C SER A 83 13.98 -27.16 -6.64
N LYS A 84 13.94 -25.88 -6.26
CA LYS A 84 12.97 -24.88 -6.76
C LYS A 84 13.56 -23.49 -6.58
N ASN A 85 13.92 -22.85 -7.69
CA ASN A 85 14.61 -21.55 -7.72
C ASN A 85 15.78 -21.48 -6.69
N GLY A 86 16.60 -22.54 -6.67
CA GLY A 86 17.62 -22.80 -5.64
C GLY A 86 17.27 -24.00 -4.75
N LYS A 87 18.01 -24.15 -3.65
CA LYS A 87 17.82 -25.23 -2.68
C LYS A 87 16.87 -24.80 -1.55
N ILE A 88 15.87 -25.62 -1.27
CA ILE A 88 15.02 -25.53 -0.07
C ILE A 88 15.41 -26.71 0.82
N TYR A 89 16.09 -26.46 1.93
CA TYR A 89 16.50 -27.51 2.86
C TYR A 89 15.32 -28.01 3.65
N TRP A 90 15.22 -29.34 3.80
CA TRP A 90 14.03 -30.01 4.33
C TRP A 90 14.36 -30.71 5.65
N LEU A 91 13.78 -30.20 6.74
CA LEU A 91 13.81 -30.77 8.07
C LEU A 91 12.58 -31.68 8.20
N GLN A 92 12.79 -32.95 8.58
CA GLN A 92 11.76 -33.99 8.63
C GLN A 92 11.68 -34.60 10.03
N ASN A 93 10.53 -35.23 10.32
CA ASN A 93 10.27 -35.96 11.56
C ASN A 93 10.32 -35.07 12.82
N LEU A 94 9.87 -33.82 12.69
CA LEU A 94 9.70 -32.92 13.82
C LEU A 94 8.46 -33.32 14.63
N ASN A 95 8.49 -33.05 15.93
CA ASN A 95 7.30 -33.21 16.77
C ASN A 95 6.31 -32.06 16.50
N PRO A 96 5.00 -32.33 16.38
CA PRO A 96 3.98 -31.27 16.29
C PRO A 96 3.87 -30.43 17.56
N SER A 97 3.50 -29.17 17.40
CA SER A 97 3.31 -28.22 18.52
C SER A 97 4.54 -28.09 19.44
N THR A 98 5.74 -28.03 18.86
CA THR A 98 7.02 -28.02 19.59
C THR A 98 7.88 -26.83 19.18
N LEU A 99 8.59 -26.22 20.14
CA LEU A 99 9.54 -25.15 19.89
C LEU A 99 10.85 -25.71 19.32
N TYR A 100 11.30 -25.16 18.20
CA TYR A 100 12.57 -25.48 17.59
C TYR A 100 13.37 -24.21 17.27
N TYR A 101 14.68 -24.39 17.22
CA TYR A 101 15.64 -23.45 16.68
C TYR A 101 16.31 -24.11 15.48
N MET A 102 16.46 -23.40 14.37
CA MET A 102 17.22 -23.86 13.20
C MET A 102 18.17 -22.80 12.70
N ARG A 103 19.29 -23.21 12.09
CA ARG A 103 20.17 -22.30 11.34
C ARG A 103 20.88 -23.02 10.20
N ALA A 104 21.27 -22.25 9.20
CA ALA A 104 22.12 -22.73 8.12
C ALA A 104 23.55 -22.96 8.63
N TYR A 105 24.24 -23.94 8.07
CA TYR A 105 25.67 -24.16 8.30
C TYR A 105 26.41 -24.48 6.99
N ALA A 106 27.72 -24.24 7.00
CA ALA A 106 28.67 -24.70 6.01
C ALA A 106 29.91 -25.26 6.72
N ILE A 107 30.45 -26.38 6.23
CA ILE A 107 31.68 -26.99 6.75
C ILE A 107 32.78 -26.81 5.70
N GLY A 108 33.89 -26.19 6.10
CA GLY A 108 35.07 -26.05 5.27
C GLY A 108 35.80 -27.38 5.04
N ASN A 109 36.69 -27.43 4.05
CA ASN A 109 37.55 -28.58 3.78
C ASN A 109 38.50 -28.89 4.96
N ASP A 110 38.78 -27.91 5.82
CA ASP A 110 39.52 -28.06 7.08
C ASP A 110 38.69 -28.70 8.21
N GLY A 111 37.38 -28.88 8.00
CA GLY A 111 36.44 -29.42 8.99
C GLY A 111 35.78 -28.38 9.89
N THR A 112 36.10 -27.08 9.74
CA THR A 112 35.52 -26.01 10.56
C THR A 112 34.08 -25.74 10.15
N ALA A 113 33.17 -25.65 11.13
CA ALA A 113 31.76 -25.34 10.90
C ALA A 113 31.49 -23.83 11.07
N HIS A 114 30.84 -23.25 10.06
CA HIS A 114 30.39 -21.85 10.01
C HIS A 114 28.87 -21.83 10.02
N TYR A 115 28.27 -20.86 10.71
CA TYR A 115 26.84 -20.82 10.95
C TYR A 115 26.22 -19.47 10.59
N GLY A 116 24.98 -19.50 10.09
CA GLY A 116 24.16 -18.31 9.89
C GLY A 116 23.33 -17.95 11.13
N GLN A 117 22.47 -16.93 11.00
CA GLN A 117 21.57 -16.53 12.10
C GLN A 117 20.59 -17.64 12.48
N VAL A 118 20.21 -17.69 13.75
CA VAL A 118 19.19 -18.59 14.28
C VAL A 118 17.78 -18.12 13.93
N ILE A 119 16.94 -19.07 13.53
CA ILE A 119 15.49 -18.90 13.42
C ILE A 119 14.82 -19.69 14.53
N ARG A 120 14.03 -18.99 15.34
CA ARG A 120 13.14 -19.58 16.34
C ARG A 120 11.76 -19.78 15.71
N PHE A 121 11.20 -20.99 15.81
CA PHE A 121 9.87 -21.29 15.30
C PHE A 121 9.23 -22.43 16.07
N TYR A 122 7.90 -22.48 16.07
CA TYR A 122 7.17 -23.66 16.54
C TYR A 122 6.84 -24.56 15.35
N THR A 123 6.63 -25.85 15.50
CA THR A 123 5.78 -26.61 14.56
C THR A 123 4.30 -26.31 14.84
N ILE A 124 3.43 -26.54 13.87
CA ILE A 124 1.97 -26.39 14.08
C ILE A 124 1.37 -27.69 14.66
N PRO A 125 0.13 -27.65 15.20
CA PRO A 125 -0.59 -28.87 15.54
C PRO A 125 -0.79 -29.76 14.31
N MET A 126 -0.73 -31.07 14.52
CA MET A 126 -0.93 -32.04 13.45
C MET A 126 -2.37 -32.02 12.93
N GLY A 127 -2.52 -32.02 11.61
CA GLY A 127 -3.81 -32.17 10.97
C GLY A 127 -4.42 -33.54 11.25
N ARG A 128 -5.76 -33.57 11.27
CA ARG A 128 -6.58 -34.76 11.49
C ARG A 128 -7.75 -34.75 10.53
N ILE A 129 -7.45 -34.73 9.25
CA ILE A 129 -8.43 -34.89 8.19
C ILE A 129 -8.73 -36.38 8.06
N GLU A 130 -10.01 -36.71 8.17
CA GLU A 130 -10.50 -38.07 7.95
C GLU A 130 -11.10 -38.18 6.55
N TYR A 131 -11.08 -39.38 5.98
CA TYR A 131 -11.70 -39.60 4.68
C TYR A 131 -12.32 -40.99 4.55
N THR A 132 -13.30 -41.07 3.64
CA THR A 132 -13.88 -42.34 3.18
C THR A 132 -13.76 -42.44 1.67
N ILE A 133 -13.53 -43.65 1.16
CA ILE A 133 -13.59 -43.94 -0.28
C ILE A 133 -14.97 -44.54 -0.56
N ARG A 134 -15.77 -43.87 -1.39
CA ARG A 134 -17.09 -44.36 -1.80
C ARG A 134 -16.94 -45.52 -2.79
N ASP A 135 -17.79 -46.52 -2.65
CA ASP A 135 -17.90 -47.61 -3.61
C ASP A 135 -18.46 -47.13 -4.95
N GLY A 136 -18.03 -47.77 -6.04
CA GLY A 136 -18.48 -47.47 -7.40
C GLY A 136 -17.33 -47.29 -8.40
N GLY A 137 -17.68 -47.41 -9.68
CA GLY A 137 -16.73 -47.29 -10.79
C GLY A 137 -15.84 -48.51 -11.04
N PRO A 138 -15.00 -48.47 -12.08
CA PRO A 138 -14.00 -49.49 -12.37
C PRO A 138 -12.94 -49.64 -11.26
N ASP A 139 -12.47 -50.87 -11.02
CA ASP A 139 -11.50 -51.19 -9.95
C ASP A 139 -10.19 -50.40 -10.07
N ASP A 140 -9.69 -50.24 -11.29
CA ASP A 140 -8.44 -49.52 -11.56
C ASP A 140 -8.57 -48.03 -11.25
N ALA A 141 -9.72 -47.42 -11.59
CA ALA A 141 -10.02 -46.02 -11.26
C ALA A 141 -10.16 -45.82 -9.76
N ARG A 142 -10.91 -46.70 -9.09
CA ARG A 142 -11.06 -46.68 -7.63
C ARG A 142 -9.72 -46.82 -6.91
N ASN A 143 -8.83 -47.69 -7.38
CA ASN A 143 -7.49 -47.86 -6.80
C ASN A 143 -6.62 -46.60 -6.97
N ARG A 144 -6.65 -45.96 -8.15
CA ARG A 144 -5.95 -44.68 -8.39
C ARG A 144 -6.46 -43.58 -7.48
N ILE A 145 -7.79 -43.43 -7.39
CA ILE A 145 -8.44 -42.44 -6.52
C ILE A 145 -8.10 -42.71 -5.04
N ALA A 146 -8.17 -43.95 -4.56
CA ALA A 146 -7.85 -44.29 -3.18
C ALA A 146 -6.40 -43.95 -2.82
N ASN A 147 -5.44 -44.27 -3.69
CA ASN A 147 -4.03 -43.94 -3.49
C ASN A 147 -3.78 -42.42 -3.54
N ALA A 148 -4.39 -41.72 -4.49
CA ALA A 148 -4.32 -40.26 -4.61
C ALA A 148 -4.87 -39.57 -3.36
N THR A 149 -6.04 -39.99 -2.87
CA THR A 149 -6.66 -39.46 -1.66
C THR A 149 -5.78 -39.70 -0.44
N LYS A 150 -5.29 -40.95 -0.25
CA LYS A 150 -4.39 -41.26 0.86
C LYS A 150 -3.17 -40.32 0.85
N SER A 151 -2.52 -40.18 -0.30
CA SER A 151 -1.34 -39.32 -0.44
C SER A 151 -1.65 -37.85 -0.17
N ALA A 152 -2.77 -37.32 -0.65
CA ALA A 152 -3.15 -35.93 -0.43
C ALA A 152 -3.41 -35.65 1.06
N ILE A 153 -4.15 -36.54 1.73
CA ILE A 153 -4.44 -36.45 3.16
C ILE A 153 -3.17 -36.60 4.00
N ASP A 154 -2.26 -37.50 3.64
CA ASP A 154 -0.97 -37.64 4.33
C ASP A 154 -0.16 -36.34 4.26
N TRP A 155 -0.10 -35.68 3.10
CA TRP A 155 0.57 -34.37 2.97
C TRP A 155 -0.09 -33.31 3.85
N TRP A 156 -1.41 -33.15 3.74
CA TRP A 156 -2.13 -32.14 4.50
C TRP A 156 -2.07 -32.39 6.01
N ASN A 157 -2.17 -33.62 6.49
CA ASN A 157 -2.06 -33.92 7.93
C ASN A 157 -0.67 -33.64 8.50
N ASN A 158 0.39 -33.75 7.69
CA ASN A 158 1.76 -33.45 8.11
C ASN A 158 2.17 -31.98 7.96
N LEU A 159 1.51 -31.23 7.07
CA LEU A 159 1.90 -29.85 6.72
C LEU A 159 0.88 -28.79 7.10
N THR A 160 -0.34 -29.18 7.48
CA THR A 160 -1.39 -28.28 7.92
C THR A 160 -1.86 -28.64 9.32
N SER A 161 -2.64 -27.75 9.92
CA SER A 161 -3.28 -27.92 11.21
C SER A 161 -4.79 -28.17 11.11
N ILE A 162 -5.26 -28.59 9.93
CA ILE A 162 -6.68 -28.81 9.64
C ILE A 162 -7.22 -29.96 10.49
N THR A 163 -8.31 -29.73 11.21
CA THR A 163 -8.94 -30.77 12.05
C THR A 163 -10.45 -30.71 11.97
N GLY A 164 -11.09 -31.87 12.04
CA GLY A 164 -12.54 -31.97 12.05
C GLY A 164 -13.15 -31.83 10.66
N PHE A 165 -12.40 -31.39 9.65
CA PHE A 165 -12.79 -31.59 8.27
C PHE A 165 -12.67 -33.08 7.92
N SER A 166 -13.76 -33.65 7.40
CA SER A 166 -13.80 -35.03 6.89
C SER A 166 -14.35 -35.01 5.48
N THR A 167 -13.81 -35.83 4.58
CA THR A 167 -14.26 -35.87 3.19
C THR A 167 -14.64 -37.28 2.70
N SER A 168 -15.64 -37.36 1.82
CA SER A 168 -15.90 -38.59 1.06
C SER A 168 -15.42 -38.42 -0.38
N VAL A 169 -14.64 -39.38 -0.90
CA VAL A 169 -14.08 -39.32 -2.25
C VAL A 169 -14.53 -40.54 -3.05
N GLY A 170 -14.98 -40.34 -4.29
CA GLY A 170 -15.44 -41.47 -5.11
C GLY A 170 -15.52 -41.16 -6.59
N TYR A 171 -15.55 -42.23 -7.38
CA TYR A 171 -15.71 -42.18 -8.82
C TYR A 171 -17.14 -41.74 -9.20
N GLU A 172 -17.27 -40.86 -10.20
CA GLU A 172 -18.56 -40.46 -10.79
C GLU A 172 -18.45 -40.38 -12.32
N ALA A 173 -19.22 -41.20 -13.04
CA ALA A 173 -19.10 -41.30 -14.50
C ALA A 173 -19.54 -39.99 -15.22
N GLY A 174 -20.43 -39.22 -14.60
CA GLY A 174 -20.96 -37.97 -15.15
C GLY A 174 -20.07 -36.75 -14.93
N VAL A 175 -18.96 -36.87 -14.19
CA VAL A 175 -18.02 -35.76 -13.93
C VAL A 175 -16.87 -35.85 -14.93
N ASN A 176 -16.57 -34.76 -15.64
CA ASN A 176 -15.52 -34.75 -16.66
C ASN A 176 -14.10 -34.74 -16.07
N THR A 177 -13.93 -34.10 -14.91
CA THR A 177 -12.64 -33.85 -14.24
C THR A 177 -12.70 -34.36 -12.80
N ALA A 178 -12.78 -33.46 -11.82
CA ALA A 178 -13.18 -33.69 -10.45
C ALA A 178 -13.94 -32.44 -9.98
N ASP A 179 -14.75 -32.58 -8.94
CA ASP A 179 -15.34 -31.46 -8.23
C ASP A 179 -15.55 -31.77 -6.75
N CYS A 180 -15.57 -30.72 -5.94
CA CYS A 180 -15.76 -30.81 -4.50
C CYS A 180 -16.79 -29.80 -4.00
N SER A 181 -17.67 -30.24 -3.09
CA SER A 181 -18.50 -29.31 -2.34
C SER A 181 -17.73 -28.69 -1.20
N TYR A 182 -18.15 -27.48 -0.82
CA TYR A 182 -17.83 -26.95 0.49
C TYR A 182 -18.23 -27.95 1.58
N GLY A 183 -17.32 -28.28 2.50
CA GLY A 183 -17.61 -29.23 3.58
C GLY A 183 -17.44 -30.72 3.26
N GLY A 184 -16.91 -31.10 2.09
CA GLY A 184 -16.20 -32.38 2.00
C GLY A 184 -16.91 -33.56 1.34
N TRP A 185 -17.53 -33.39 0.17
CA TRP A 185 -17.54 -34.52 -0.78
C TRP A 185 -16.73 -34.16 -2.02
N VAL A 186 -15.99 -35.12 -2.56
CA VAL A 186 -15.22 -35.02 -3.81
C VAL A 186 -15.70 -36.09 -4.78
N ARG A 187 -16.01 -35.72 -6.02
CA ARG A 187 -16.28 -36.67 -7.12
C ARG A 187 -15.15 -36.60 -8.12
N VAL A 188 -14.73 -37.73 -8.66
CA VAL A 188 -13.66 -37.82 -9.66
C VAL A 188 -14.15 -38.57 -10.89
N GLY A 189 -13.92 -37.99 -12.05
CA GLY A 189 -14.36 -38.47 -13.35
C GLY A 189 -13.58 -39.68 -13.89
N PRO A 190 -13.97 -40.17 -15.08
CA PRO A 190 -13.37 -41.34 -15.71
C PRO A 190 -11.93 -41.12 -16.21
N ASN A 191 -11.53 -39.88 -16.47
CA ASN A 191 -10.21 -39.59 -17.02
C ASN A 191 -9.11 -39.82 -15.97
N ALA A 192 -8.24 -40.80 -16.22
CA ALA A 192 -7.14 -41.18 -15.33
C ALA A 192 -6.17 -40.03 -15.01
N SER A 193 -6.06 -39.00 -15.87
CA SER A 193 -5.21 -37.83 -15.58
C SER A 193 -5.68 -37.01 -14.37
N TYR A 194 -6.97 -37.11 -14.00
CA TYR A 194 -7.58 -36.44 -12.85
C TYR A 194 -7.67 -37.36 -11.61
N GLN A 195 -7.23 -38.62 -11.71
CA GLN A 195 -7.24 -39.58 -10.60
C GLN A 195 -5.88 -39.59 -9.89
N ARG A 196 -5.36 -38.39 -9.59
CA ARG A 196 -4.00 -38.14 -9.09
C ARG A 196 -4.01 -37.32 -7.80
N THR A 197 -2.93 -37.39 -7.02
CA THR A 197 -2.78 -36.66 -5.76
C THR A 197 -3.00 -35.16 -5.94
N GLY A 198 -2.43 -34.53 -6.98
CA GLY A 198 -2.59 -33.10 -7.22
C GLY A 198 -4.04 -32.69 -7.47
N THR A 199 -4.80 -33.52 -8.18
CA THR A 199 -6.25 -33.28 -8.34
C THR A 199 -6.97 -33.34 -7.00
N ILE A 200 -6.70 -34.34 -6.15
CA ILE A 200 -7.35 -34.39 -4.84
C ILE A 200 -6.94 -33.19 -3.99
N LEU A 201 -5.66 -32.79 -3.96
CA LEU A 201 -5.21 -31.60 -3.24
C LEU A 201 -5.95 -30.33 -3.70
N HIS A 202 -6.14 -30.17 -5.01
CA HIS A 202 -6.93 -29.08 -5.58
C HIS A 202 -8.38 -29.12 -5.08
N GLU A 203 -9.04 -30.26 -5.20
CA GLU A 203 -10.43 -30.41 -4.77
C GLU A 203 -10.61 -30.17 -3.27
N LEU A 204 -9.65 -30.56 -2.44
CA LEU A 204 -9.70 -30.29 -1.01
C LEU A 204 -9.61 -28.79 -0.69
N LEU A 205 -8.98 -27.96 -1.53
CA LEU A 205 -8.98 -26.49 -1.35
C LEU A 205 -10.40 -25.94 -1.38
N HIS A 206 -11.23 -26.42 -2.32
CA HIS A 206 -12.66 -26.12 -2.33
C HIS A 206 -13.36 -26.63 -1.07
N GLY A 207 -12.99 -27.84 -0.63
CA GLY A 207 -13.49 -28.42 0.63
C GLY A 207 -13.27 -27.51 1.85
N VAL A 208 -12.23 -26.69 1.87
CA VAL A 208 -11.83 -25.86 3.03
C VAL A 208 -11.98 -24.34 2.83
N GLY A 209 -12.60 -23.87 1.73
CA GLY A 209 -13.04 -22.47 1.61
C GLY A 209 -12.52 -21.67 0.43
N VAL A 210 -11.68 -22.26 -0.42
CA VAL A 210 -11.30 -21.68 -1.73
C VAL A 210 -12.40 -21.99 -2.74
N ILE A 211 -13.58 -21.36 -2.64
CA ILE A 211 -14.75 -21.73 -3.44
C ILE A 211 -15.40 -20.54 -4.14
N PRO A 212 -16.13 -20.79 -5.24
CA PRO A 212 -16.94 -19.78 -5.94
C PRO A 212 -18.26 -19.45 -5.23
N TRP A 213 -18.21 -19.16 -3.94
CA TRP A 213 -19.40 -18.84 -3.14
C TRP A 213 -19.17 -17.59 -2.31
N ALA A 214 -20.15 -16.67 -2.32
CA ALA A 214 -20.02 -15.28 -1.86
C ALA A 214 -19.73 -15.10 -0.35
N ASP A 215 -19.63 -16.19 0.41
CA ASP A 215 -19.54 -16.15 1.86
C ASP A 215 -18.16 -16.48 2.46
N THR A 216 -17.17 -16.90 1.68
CA THR A 216 -15.79 -17.10 2.19
C THR A 216 -14.90 -15.90 1.89
N GLU A 217 -13.86 -15.61 2.68
CA GLU A 217 -12.90 -14.53 2.34
C GLU A 217 -12.07 -14.80 1.09
N TRP A 218 -12.11 -16.01 0.54
CA TRP A 218 -11.59 -16.26 -0.79
C TRP A 218 -12.37 -15.47 -1.84
N SER A 219 -13.70 -15.52 -1.73
CA SER A 219 -14.65 -14.86 -2.62
C SER A 219 -15.03 -13.44 -2.17
N ARG A 220 -14.98 -13.15 -0.86
CA ARG A 220 -15.17 -11.79 -0.32
C ARG A 220 -13.89 -10.99 -0.55
N HIS A 221 -14.07 -9.73 -0.86
CA HIS A 221 -13.02 -8.89 -1.42
C HIS A 221 -12.01 -8.36 -0.40
N ASN A 222 -12.20 -8.58 0.91
CA ASN A 222 -11.34 -7.95 1.91
C ASN A 222 -9.89 -8.42 1.84
N LEU A 223 -9.65 -9.69 1.46
CA LEU A 223 -8.31 -10.27 1.31
C LEU A 223 -7.85 -10.39 -0.15
N ARG A 224 -8.55 -9.77 -1.10
CA ARG A 224 -8.25 -9.82 -2.54
C ARG A 224 -7.96 -8.42 -3.08
N ALA A 225 -7.05 -8.35 -4.05
CA ALA A 225 -6.65 -7.08 -4.65
C ALA A 225 -7.70 -6.47 -5.58
N SER A 226 -8.69 -7.25 -6.03
CA SER A 226 -9.70 -6.80 -7.00
C SER A 226 -11.01 -7.56 -6.84
N VAL A 227 -12.06 -7.04 -7.48
CA VAL A 227 -13.36 -7.71 -7.64
C VAL A 227 -13.74 -7.77 -9.11
N ASN A 228 -14.38 -8.85 -9.54
CA ASN A 228 -14.93 -8.95 -10.89
C ASN A 228 -16.31 -8.27 -10.98
N GLY A 229 -16.89 -8.22 -12.18
CA GLY A 229 -18.20 -7.60 -12.43
C GLY A 229 -19.37 -8.24 -11.67
N ASP A 230 -19.19 -9.47 -11.18
CA ASP A 230 -20.19 -10.22 -10.42
C ASP A 230 -19.97 -10.11 -8.89
N GLY A 231 -19.00 -9.31 -8.46
CA GLY A 231 -18.72 -9.04 -7.04
C GLY A 231 -17.80 -10.05 -6.34
N TYR A 232 -17.22 -11.01 -7.07
CA TYR A 232 -16.28 -11.98 -6.51
C TYR A 232 -14.84 -11.45 -6.50
N GLY A 233 -14.13 -11.76 -5.42
CA GLY A 233 -12.71 -11.45 -5.25
C GLY A 233 -11.84 -12.10 -6.33
N THR A 234 -10.93 -11.32 -6.90
CA THR A 234 -9.96 -11.73 -7.93
C THR A 234 -8.62 -11.05 -7.71
N GLY A 235 -7.60 -11.45 -8.46
CA GLY A 235 -6.27 -10.87 -8.33
C GLY A 235 -5.51 -11.41 -7.12
N ALA A 236 -4.49 -10.66 -6.70
CA ALA A 236 -3.58 -11.08 -5.64
C ALA A 236 -4.29 -11.29 -4.29
N TRP A 237 -3.89 -12.34 -3.58
CA TRP A 237 -4.19 -12.50 -2.16
C TRP A 237 -3.34 -11.53 -1.34
N LEU A 238 -3.98 -10.83 -0.41
CA LEU A 238 -3.36 -9.74 0.34
C LEU A 238 -2.89 -10.14 1.74
N GLY A 239 -3.08 -11.40 2.14
CA GLY A 239 -2.60 -11.90 3.42
C GLY A 239 -1.06 -12.03 3.49
N ASP A 240 -0.53 -11.80 4.69
CA ASP A 240 0.90 -11.69 4.95
C ASP A 240 1.58 -13.06 4.92
N ARG A 241 0.96 -14.08 5.52
CA ARG A 241 1.53 -15.42 5.63
C ARG A 241 1.62 -16.13 4.31
N VAL A 242 0.58 -16.05 3.49
CA VAL A 242 0.64 -16.57 2.11
C VAL A 242 1.74 -15.84 1.33
N THR A 243 1.85 -14.52 1.47
CA THR A 243 2.90 -13.73 0.81
C THR A 243 4.30 -14.21 1.23
N GLU A 244 4.55 -14.41 2.51
CA GLU A 244 5.83 -14.91 3.02
C GLU A 244 6.15 -16.33 2.53
N VAL A 245 5.17 -17.25 2.57
CA VAL A 245 5.34 -18.63 2.09
C VAL A 245 5.62 -18.67 0.59
N VAL A 246 4.86 -17.93 -0.23
CA VAL A 246 5.07 -17.91 -1.68
C VAL A 246 6.41 -17.29 -2.05
N ARG A 247 6.81 -16.19 -1.38
CA ARG A 247 8.13 -15.57 -1.58
C ARG A 247 9.27 -16.52 -1.21
N PHE A 248 9.10 -17.30 -0.14
CA PHE A 248 10.03 -18.34 0.27
C PHE A 248 10.11 -19.47 -0.77
N LEU A 249 8.99 -20.04 -1.19
CA LEU A 249 8.95 -21.15 -2.15
C LEU A 249 9.54 -20.72 -3.50
N GLU A 250 9.19 -19.53 -3.99
CA GLU A 250 9.68 -19.00 -5.26
C GLU A 250 11.07 -18.35 -5.19
N ASN A 251 11.62 -18.14 -3.99
CA ASN A 251 12.84 -17.37 -3.77
C ASN A 251 12.81 -15.98 -4.46
N ASN A 252 11.66 -15.31 -4.38
CA ASN A 252 11.41 -14.06 -5.10
C ASN A 252 10.62 -13.09 -4.21
N ASN A 253 11.18 -11.92 -3.91
CA ASN A 253 10.57 -10.91 -3.04
C ASN A 253 9.35 -10.21 -3.65
N SER A 254 9.09 -10.37 -4.95
CA SER A 254 7.91 -9.83 -5.62
C SER A 254 6.81 -10.89 -5.84
N ALA A 255 7.08 -12.16 -5.52
CA ALA A 255 6.09 -13.22 -5.72
C ALA A 255 4.86 -12.99 -4.83
N ARG A 256 3.69 -13.32 -5.38
CA ARG A 256 2.38 -13.23 -4.74
C ARG A 256 1.55 -14.43 -5.14
N LEU A 257 0.64 -14.83 -4.27
CA LEU A 257 -0.47 -15.67 -4.68
C LEU A 257 -1.48 -14.80 -5.44
N ASN A 258 -1.89 -15.29 -6.59
CA ASN A 258 -2.92 -14.71 -7.44
C ASN A 258 -4.04 -15.75 -7.60
N GLY A 259 -5.20 -15.32 -8.06
CA GLY A 259 -6.30 -16.23 -8.31
C GLY A 259 -7.49 -15.53 -8.93
N ASP A 260 -8.47 -16.33 -9.30
CA ASP A 260 -9.83 -15.90 -9.51
C ASP A 260 -10.69 -16.36 -8.30
N TYR A 261 -12.00 -16.51 -8.50
CA TYR A 261 -12.94 -16.90 -7.47
C TYR A 261 -13.00 -18.43 -7.24
N GLN A 262 -12.38 -19.22 -8.13
CA GLN A 262 -12.30 -20.69 -8.08
C GLN A 262 -10.85 -21.18 -7.90
N HIS A 263 -9.92 -20.54 -8.56
CA HIS A 263 -8.57 -21.03 -8.78
C HIS A 263 -7.52 -20.14 -8.12
N LEU A 264 -6.39 -20.73 -7.77
CA LEU A 264 -5.24 -20.01 -7.23
C LEU A 264 -3.93 -20.41 -7.92
N TRP A 265 -3.01 -19.46 -8.04
CA TRP A 265 -1.67 -19.66 -8.59
C TRP A 265 -0.64 -18.82 -7.84
N PRO A 266 0.60 -19.29 -7.68
CA PRO A 266 1.06 -20.65 -7.94
C PRO A 266 0.50 -21.65 -6.89
N TYR A 267 0.72 -22.95 -7.12
CA TYR A 267 0.40 -24.06 -6.19
C TYR A 267 -1.07 -24.46 -6.01
N GLY A 268 -2.00 -23.96 -6.84
CA GLY A 268 -3.40 -24.39 -6.80
C GLY A 268 -3.70 -25.72 -7.48
N ILE A 269 -2.88 -26.15 -8.45
CA ILE A 269 -3.04 -27.40 -9.22
C ILE A 269 -4.40 -27.46 -9.93
N ASN A 270 -4.73 -26.40 -10.68
CA ASN A 270 -6.06 -26.14 -11.24
C ASN A 270 -6.46 -27.05 -12.41
N GLY A 271 -5.58 -27.98 -12.78
CA GLY A 271 -5.88 -28.99 -13.78
C GLY A 271 -4.82 -30.08 -13.82
N ALA A 272 -5.16 -31.21 -14.44
CA ALA A 272 -4.28 -32.37 -14.54
C ALA A 272 -2.91 -32.08 -15.19
N HIS A 273 -2.82 -31.04 -16.02
CA HIS A 273 -1.60 -30.61 -16.68
C HIS A 273 -0.65 -29.81 -15.76
N GLU A 274 -1.16 -29.27 -14.65
CA GLU A 274 -0.35 -28.59 -13.63
C GLU A 274 0.23 -29.57 -12.60
N ASP A 275 -0.28 -30.80 -12.53
CA ASP A 275 0.23 -31.85 -11.65
C ASP A 275 1.46 -32.55 -12.27
N ASP A 276 2.65 -32.12 -11.84
CA ASP A 276 3.94 -32.71 -12.24
C ASP A 276 4.37 -33.91 -11.37
N GLY A 277 3.57 -34.28 -10.37
CA GLY A 277 3.85 -35.40 -9.46
C GLY A 277 4.94 -35.14 -8.43
N SER A 278 5.49 -33.91 -8.35
CA SER A 278 6.64 -33.61 -7.51
C SER A 278 6.29 -33.35 -6.05
N GLU A 279 7.20 -33.72 -5.14
CA GLU A 279 7.07 -33.39 -3.72
C GLU A 279 7.00 -31.89 -3.48
N VAL A 280 7.73 -31.08 -4.26
CA VAL A 280 7.74 -29.62 -4.08
C VAL A 280 6.39 -28.99 -4.41
N LEU A 281 5.66 -29.53 -5.40
CA LEU A 281 4.32 -29.06 -5.74
C LEU A 281 3.33 -29.38 -4.60
N TYR A 282 3.33 -30.61 -4.10
CA TYR A 282 2.41 -31.04 -3.04
C TYR A 282 2.69 -30.37 -1.69
N ILE A 283 3.98 -30.19 -1.36
CA ILE A 283 4.40 -29.41 -0.20
C ILE A 283 3.98 -27.95 -0.36
N GLY A 284 4.21 -27.35 -1.53
CA GLY A 284 3.83 -25.98 -1.83
C GLY A 284 2.33 -25.74 -1.68
N ASN A 285 1.51 -26.63 -2.26
CA ASN A 285 0.05 -26.59 -2.10
C ASN A 285 -0.37 -26.65 -0.62
N SER A 286 0.19 -27.59 0.13
CA SER A 286 -0.15 -27.78 1.55
C SER A 286 0.24 -26.56 2.40
N LEU A 287 1.43 -26.00 2.18
CA LEU A 287 1.91 -24.82 2.91
C LEU A 287 1.11 -23.56 2.56
N VAL A 288 0.76 -23.37 1.28
CA VAL A 288 -0.12 -22.27 0.84
C VAL A 288 -1.51 -22.42 1.45
N CYS A 289 -2.06 -23.64 1.47
CA CYS A 289 -3.33 -23.93 2.14
C CYS A 289 -3.23 -23.55 3.62
N GLN A 290 -2.25 -24.05 4.37
CA GLN A 290 -2.09 -23.67 5.78
C GLN A 290 -2.02 -22.14 5.93
N ALA A 291 -1.20 -21.45 5.14
CA ALA A 291 -1.03 -20.01 5.21
C ALA A 291 -2.31 -19.21 4.90
N LEU A 292 -3.18 -19.69 4.00
CA LEU A 292 -4.49 -19.07 3.75
C LEU A 292 -5.33 -19.04 5.02
N GLY A 293 -5.31 -20.12 5.81
CA GLY A 293 -6.00 -20.20 7.09
C GLY A 293 -5.37 -19.28 8.14
N GLU A 294 -4.04 -19.16 8.14
CA GLU A 294 -3.30 -18.24 9.02
C GLU A 294 -3.62 -16.77 8.74
N ASP A 295 -3.91 -16.43 7.47
CA ASP A 295 -4.34 -15.10 7.02
C ASP A 295 -5.82 -14.80 7.27
N GLY A 296 -6.60 -15.78 7.75
CA GLY A 296 -8.01 -15.60 8.11
C GLY A 296 -9.03 -16.15 7.11
N LEU A 297 -8.63 -17.00 6.15
CA LEU A 297 -9.60 -17.73 5.32
C LEU A 297 -10.42 -18.72 6.17
N GLN A 298 -11.73 -18.48 6.28
CA GLN A 298 -12.58 -19.11 7.30
C GLN A 298 -13.11 -20.52 6.96
N HIS A 299 -13.73 -21.09 7.99
CA HIS A 299 -14.04 -22.49 8.23
C HIS A 299 -15.23 -23.09 7.45
N THR A 300 -15.15 -24.40 7.19
CA THR A 300 -16.33 -25.30 7.21
C THR A 300 -16.79 -25.53 8.66
N VAL A 301 -17.88 -26.29 8.90
CA VAL A 301 -18.39 -26.63 10.26
C VAL A 301 -17.34 -27.25 11.21
N SER A 302 -16.13 -27.53 10.73
CA SER A 302 -15.03 -28.07 11.50
C SER A 302 -13.65 -27.72 10.90
N SER A 303 -13.15 -26.56 11.34
CA SER A 303 -11.79 -25.98 11.36
C SER A 303 -10.90 -25.97 10.09
N PHE A 304 -11.00 -24.86 9.37
CA PHE A 304 -9.88 -24.21 8.69
C PHE A 304 -9.90 -22.69 9.02
N ALA A 305 -8.73 -22.05 9.18
CA ALA A 305 -8.40 -20.92 10.07
C ALA A 305 -8.06 -21.36 11.50
N ARG A 306 -6.77 -21.52 11.76
CA ARG A 306 -6.22 -21.62 13.11
C ARG A 306 -5.25 -20.47 13.32
N PRO A 307 -5.12 -19.97 14.56
CA PRO A 307 -4.05 -19.05 14.88
C PRO A 307 -2.71 -19.67 14.49
N TYR A 308 -1.79 -18.82 14.10
CA TYR A 308 -0.40 -19.19 14.02
C TYR A 308 0.40 -18.38 15.04
N HIS A 309 1.67 -18.73 15.17
CA HIS A 309 2.60 -17.92 15.94
C HIS A 309 2.90 -16.61 15.17
N ALA A 310 1.98 -15.64 15.25
CA ALA A 310 2.03 -14.34 14.56
C ALA A 310 2.94 -13.31 15.22
N PHE A 311 3.15 -13.47 16.52
CA PHE A 311 3.95 -12.57 17.33
C PHE A 311 5.15 -13.31 17.93
N ASN A 312 6.35 -12.95 17.46
CA ASN A 312 7.60 -13.50 17.97
C ASN A 312 7.98 -12.83 19.29
N HIS A 313 7.45 -13.37 20.39
CA HIS A 313 7.75 -12.92 21.74
C HIS A 313 8.86 -13.76 22.39
N GLU A 314 9.64 -13.10 23.23
CA GLU A 314 10.48 -13.69 24.27
C GLU A 314 9.68 -13.92 25.56
N GLU A 315 9.87 -15.09 26.17
CA GLU A 315 9.23 -15.46 27.42
C GLU A 315 9.70 -14.56 28.58
N GLY A 316 8.77 -14.08 29.39
CA GLY A 316 9.07 -13.19 30.52
C GLY A 316 9.41 -11.74 30.16
N ARG A 317 9.60 -11.42 28.86
CA ARG A 317 9.83 -10.05 28.39
C ARG A 317 8.57 -9.19 28.58
N LYS A 318 8.77 -7.92 28.93
CA LYS A 318 7.71 -6.91 29.03
C LYS A 318 7.38 -6.37 27.65
N TYR A 319 6.07 -6.29 27.37
CA TYR A 319 5.50 -5.68 26.18
C TYR A 319 4.49 -4.61 26.58
N TYR A 320 4.33 -3.63 25.69
CA TYR A 320 3.49 -2.46 25.86
C TYR A 320 2.55 -2.38 24.68
N ILE A 321 1.27 -2.16 24.95
CA ILE A 321 0.21 -2.32 23.96
C ILE A 321 -0.37 -0.96 23.64
N LYS A 322 -0.41 -0.57 22.36
CA LYS A 322 -1.04 0.67 21.85
C LYS A 322 -2.11 0.34 20.84
N ASN A 323 -3.07 1.22 20.63
CA ASN A 323 -4.03 1.06 19.53
C ASN A 323 -3.47 1.62 18.21
N GLU A 324 -3.83 1.03 17.08
CA GLU A 324 -3.38 1.48 15.75
C GLU A 324 -4.09 2.77 15.29
N SER A 325 -5.29 3.06 15.81
CA SER A 325 -6.03 4.27 15.44
C SER A 325 -5.48 5.52 16.12
N VAL A 326 -5.28 6.58 15.31
CA VAL A 326 -4.90 7.92 15.78
C VAL A 326 -5.91 8.45 16.81
N ASP A 327 -7.21 8.32 16.52
CA ASP A 327 -8.30 8.75 17.40
C ASP A 327 -8.36 7.97 18.73
N CYS A 328 -7.66 6.84 18.80
CA CYS A 328 -7.59 5.97 19.97
C CYS A 328 -6.21 5.97 20.65
N GLY A 329 -5.38 7.00 20.40
CA GLY A 329 -4.15 7.24 21.14
C GLY A 329 -2.94 6.46 20.66
N LEU A 330 -2.82 6.20 19.34
CA LEU A 330 -1.63 5.62 18.71
C LEU A 330 -0.32 6.28 19.18
N TYR A 331 -0.35 7.59 19.37
CA TYR A 331 0.86 8.37 19.62
C TYR A 331 1.26 8.41 21.09
N ASP A 332 0.28 8.48 21.98
CA ASP A 332 0.51 8.91 23.36
C ASP A 332 -0.10 7.98 24.39
N SER A 333 -0.74 6.87 24.00
CA SER A 333 -1.51 6.08 24.95
C SER A 333 -1.17 4.59 24.96
N TYR A 334 -1.18 4.01 26.17
CA TYR A 334 -0.82 2.62 26.42
C TYR A 334 -1.91 1.91 27.21
N LEU A 335 -2.20 0.66 26.82
CA LEU A 335 -3.13 -0.22 27.54
C LEU A 335 -2.54 -0.65 28.88
N MET A 336 -3.27 -0.37 29.94
CA MET A 336 -2.90 -0.65 31.32
C MET A 336 -4.04 -1.28 32.12
N VAL A 337 -3.71 -1.79 33.30
CA VAL A 337 -4.70 -2.25 34.28
C VAL A 337 -4.82 -1.22 35.40
N ALA A 338 -6.01 -0.64 35.54
CA ALA A 338 -6.31 0.30 36.62
C ALA A 338 -6.36 -0.41 37.99
N ALA A 339 -6.28 0.36 39.08
CA ALA A 339 -6.27 -0.18 40.45
C ALA A 339 -7.50 -1.04 40.80
N ASN A 340 -8.64 -0.80 40.14
CA ASN A 340 -9.85 -1.61 40.28
C ASN A 340 -9.87 -2.89 39.41
N GLY A 341 -8.77 -3.18 38.68
CA GLY A 341 -8.64 -4.32 37.78
C GLY A 341 -9.24 -4.10 36.38
N ALA A 342 -9.81 -2.94 36.08
CA ALA A 342 -10.33 -2.64 34.76
C ALA A 342 -9.20 -2.41 33.74
N LEU A 343 -9.44 -2.84 32.49
CA LEU A 343 -8.62 -2.38 31.36
C LEU A 343 -8.94 -0.90 31.10
N ALA A 344 -7.88 -0.12 30.91
CA ALA A 344 -7.96 1.25 30.43
C ALA A 344 -6.74 1.49 29.56
N TRP A 345 -6.83 2.28 28.49
CA TRP A 345 -5.62 2.82 27.89
C TRP A 345 -5.51 4.30 28.21
N LYS A 346 -4.32 4.73 28.63
CA LYS A 346 -4.09 6.06 29.19
C LYS A 346 -2.94 6.75 28.49
N LYS A 347 -3.04 8.07 28.41
CA LYS A 347 -1.97 8.94 27.95
C LYS A 347 -0.75 8.82 28.87
N MET A 348 0.40 8.49 28.28
CA MET A 348 1.71 8.37 28.91
C MET A 348 2.79 8.55 27.83
N SER A 349 3.91 9.17 28.17
CA SER A 349 5.12 9.08 27.35
C SER A 349 5.67 7.65 27.32
N ALA A 350 6.53 7.35 26.35
CA ALA A 350 7.21 6.06 26.25
C ALA A 350 8.05 5.75 27.51
N GLU A 351 8.73 6.75 28.06
CA GLU A 351 9.50 6.63 29.30
C GLU A 351 8.61 6.32 30.51
N GLU A 352 7.50 7.07 30.67
CA GLU A 352 6.54 6.82 31.75
C GLU A 352 5.91 5.42 31.64
N ALA A 353 5.57 4.98 30.43
CA ALA A 353 5.01 3.66 30.18
C ALA A 353 6.03 2.56 30.52
N ALA A 354 7.28 2.71 30.06
CA ALA A 354 8.37 1.77 30.35
C ALA A 354 8.61 1.60 31.86
N GLY A 355 8.50 2.70 32.63
CA GLY A 355 8.62 2.70 34.09
C GLY A 355 7.37 2.24 34.86
N ASN A 356 6.26 1.93 34.18
CA ASN A 356 4.98 1.60 34.82
C ASN A 356 4.54 0.16 34.55
N ASP A 357 4.72 -0.72 35.54
CA ASP A 357 4.33 -2.13 35.45
C ASP A 357 2.82 -2.37 35.24
N SER A 358 1.97 -1.37 35.52
CA SER A 358 0.53 -1.48 35.21
C SER A 358 0.25 -1.38 33.71
N ALA A 359 1.15 -0.78 32.92
CA ALA A 359 1.10 -0.72 31.46
C ALA A 359 1.88 -1.87 30.77
N ALA A 360 2.64 -2.64 31.53
CA ALA A 360 3.44 -3.74 31.01
C ALA A 360 2.69 -5.09 31.03
N TRP A 361 2.92 -5.89 30.00
CA TRP A 361 2.31 -7.21 29.79
C TRP A 361 3.40 -8.24 29.50
N THR A 362 3.28 -9.45 30.05
CA THR A 362 3.99 -10.63 29.55
C THR A 362 3.06 -11.43 28.67
N ILE A 363 3.62 -12.07 27.65
CA ILE A 363 2.88 -12.85 26.67
C ILE A 363 3.36 -14.29 26.74
N THR A 364 2.43 -15.24 26.75
CA THR A 364 2.69 -16.67 26.64
C THR A 364 1.97 -17.20 25.41
N PHE A 365 2.60 -18.13 24.69
CA PHE A 365 2.00 -18.83 23.55
C PHE A 365 1.93 -20.32 23.84
N THR A 366 0.76 -20.92 23.63
CA THR A 366 0.53 -22.35 23.79
C THR A 366 0.51 -23.02 22.42
N PRO A 367 1.52 -23.80 22.01
CA PRO A 367 1.60 -24.34 20.65
C PRO A 367 0.51 -25.36 20.31
N GLN A 368 -0.10 -26.01 21.31
CA GLN A 368 -1.10 -27.05 21.07
C GLN A 368 -2.41 -26.48 20.52
N ASN A 369 -2.84 -25.33 21.03
CA ASN A 369 -4.03 -24.61 20.59
C ASN A 369 -3.69 -23.36 19.73
N GLN A 370 -2.41 -22.98 19.67
CA GLN A 370 -1.88 -21.76 19.03
C GLN A 370 -2.43 -20.46 19.64
N TYR A 371 -2.89 -20.47 20.89
CA TYR A 371 -3.42 -19.28 21.55
C TYR A 371 -2.36 -18.55 22.38
N TYR A 372 -2.62 -17.26 22.56
CA TYR A 372 -1.85 -16.32 23.33
C TYR A 372 -2.58 -15.96 24.62
N GLN A 373 -1.81 -15.78 25.68
CA GLN A 373 -2.28 -15.30 26.97
C GLN A 373 -1.47 -14.07 27.34
N LEU A 374 -2.15 -13.00 27.75
CA LEU A 374 -1.55 -11.73 28.10
C LEU A 374 -1.74 -11.49 29.60
N LYS A 375 -0.64 -11.42 30.35
CA LYS A 375 -0.65 -11.23 31.80
C LYS A 375 -0.08 -9.87 32.15
N ASN A 376 -0.82 -9.07 32.89
CA ASN A 376 -0.34 -7.78 33.35
C ASN A 376 0.74 -7.96 34.43
N VAL A 377 1.84 -7.20 34.32
CA VAL A 377 3.01 -7.34 35.19
C VAL A 377 2.70 -6.88 36.62
N SER A 378 2.07 -5.72 36.80
CA SER A 378 1.79 -5.16 38.13
C SER A 378 0.77 -5.99 38.93
N THR A 379 -0.31 -6.43 38.28
CA THR A 379 -1.45 -7.06 38.98
C THR A 379 -1.43 -8.58 38.92
N GLY A 380 -0.67 -9.17 38.00
CA GLY A 380 -0.68 -10.61 37.72
C GLY A 380 -1.98 -11.13 37.10
N ARG A 381 -2.91 -10.24 36.73
CA ARG A 381 -4.20 -10.60 36.10
C ARG A 381 -4.02 -10.87 34.62
N TYR A 382 -4.79 -11.80 34.08
CA TYR A 382 -4.81 -12.11 32.65
C TYR A 382 -5.87 -11.28 31.94
N MET A 383 -5.60 -10.89 30.71
CA MET A 383 -6.67 -10.45 29.79
C MET A 383 -7.68 -11.58 29.64
N SER A 384 -8.97 -11.27 29.67
CA SER A 384 -10.05 -12.26 29.77
C SER A 384 -11.31 -11.77 29.07
N TYR A 385 -11.96 -12.64 28.30
CA TYR A 385 -13.24 -12.40 27.64
C TYR A 385 -14.41 -12.89 28.52
N ALA A 386 -15.43 -12.06 28.65
CA ALA A 386 -16.65 -12.37 29.40
C ALA A 386 -17.89 -12.41 28.50
N SER A 387 -18.10 -11.37 27.69
CA SER A 387 -19.27 -11.25 26.80
C SER A 387 -19.01 -10.18 25.72
N PRO A 388 -19.82 -10.11 24.66
CA PRO A 388 -19.78 -8.98 23.72
C PRO A 388 -20.11 -7.64 24.42
N GLY A 389 -19.60 -6.53 23.87
CA GLY A 389 -19.93 -5.17 24.29
C GLY A 389 -18.89 -4.49 25.20
N PRO A 390 -19.23 -3.32 25.78
CA PRO A 390 -18.33 -2.54 26.64
C PRO A 390 -17.84 -3.35 27.84
N GLY A 391 -16.53 -3.33 28.11
CA GLY A 391 -15.91 -4.13 29.18
C GLY A 391 -15.97 -5.65 28.94
N GLY A 392 -16.38 -6.08 27.75
CA GLY A 392 -16.52 -7.48 27.38
C GLY A 392 -15.21 -8.26 27.31
N ILE A 393 -14.10 -7.56 27.01
CA ILE A 393 -12.74 -8.01 27.27
C ILE A 393 -12.18 -7.11 28.38
N ALA A 394 -11.78 -7.73 29.48
CA ALA A 394 -11.30 -7.10 30.70
C ALA A 394 -10.08 -7.87 31.24
N THR A 395 -9.86 -7.85 32.56
CA THR A 395 -8.87 -8.72 33.20
C THR A 395 -9.46 -9.56 34.32
N SER A 396 -8.92 -10.76 34.49
CA SER A 396 -9.33 -11.75 35.51
C SER A 396 -8.13 -12.22 36.31
N ALA A 397 -8.32 -12.36 37.63
CA ALA A 397 -7.34 -13.01 38.50
C ALA A 397 -7.63 -14.52 38.51
N VAL A 398 -6.92 -15.26 37.67
CA VAL A 398 -7.01 -16.73 37.59
C VAL A 398 -5.66 -17.35 37.94
N ALA A 399 -5.70 -18.49 38.65
CA ALA A 399 -4.48 -19.23 39.00
C ALA A 399 -3.86 -19.91 37.77
N VAL A 400 -4.71 -20.46 36.90
CA VAL A 400 -4.34 -21.11 35.63
C VAL A 400 -5.30 -20.58 34.56
N PRO A 401 -4.80 -19.95 33.48
CA PRO A 401 -5.61 -19.52 32.35
C PRO A 401 -6.43 -20.66 31.73
N ALA A 402 -7.64 -20.35 31.27
CA ALA A 402 -8.49 -21.27 30.52
C ALA A 402 -9.00 -20.61 29.23
N THR A 403 -10.08 -21.15 28.65
CA THR A 403 -10.62 -20.67 27.35
C THR A 403 -10.94 -19.17 27.34
N ALA A 404 -11.38 -18.58 28.46
CA ALA A 404 -11.68 -17.15 28.52
C ALA A 404 -10.43 -16.25 28.41
N GLU A 405 -9.25 -16.78 28.75
CA GLU A 405 -7.96 -16.07 28.69
C GLU A 405 -7.16 -16.40 27.42
N ASP A 406 -7.67 -17.30 26.58
CA ASP A 406 -7.04 -17.65 25.32
C ASP A 406 -7.44 -16.65 24.23
N PHE A 407 -6.45 -16.09 23.54
CA PHE A 407 -6.64 -15.16 22.43
C PHE A 407 -5.85 -15.58 21.19
N GLN A 408 -6.38 -15.28 20.02
CA GLN A 408 -5.65 -15.30 18.77
C GLN A 408 -5.10 -13.90 18.47
N LEU A 409 -3.83 -13.83 18.08
CA LEU A 409 -3.26 -12.62 17.50
C LEU A 409 -3.27 -12.75 15.99
N MET A 410 -4.08 -11.93 15.33
CA MET A 410 -4.09 -11.85 13.87
C MET A 410 -3.37 -10.59 13.44
N ARG A 411 -2.32 -10.70 12.63
CA ARG A 411 -1.50 -9.55 12.22
C ARG A 411 -2.20 -8.73 11.14
N GLY A 412 -2.13 -7.41 11.26
CA GLY A 412 -2.48 -6.47 10.22
C GLY A 412 -1.64 -6.65 8.96
N ARG A 413 -2.20 -6.27 7.81
CA ARG A 413 -1.53 -6.38 6.51
C ARG A 413 -0.70 -5.15 6.16
N ASN A 414 -1.09 -4.01 6.72
CA ASN A 414 -0.48 -2.74 6.43
C ASN A 414 0.51 -2.38 7.52
N ASP A 415 1.64 -1.86 7.06
CA ASP A 415 2.58 -1.10 7.87
C ASP A 415 1.88 0.14 8.42
N ILE A 416 2.27 0.55 9.63
CA ILE A 416 1.69 1.72 10.28
C ILE A 416 2.31 3.00 9.73
N TYR A 417 1.50 4.04 9.68
CA TYR A 417 1.94 5.40 9.37
C TYR A 417 1.87 6.26 10.63
N ALA A 418 2.98 6.93 10.91
CA ALA A 418 3.13 7.89 11.98
C ALA A 418 3.36 9.27 11.35
N GLY A 419 2.27 10.00 11.08
CA GLY A 419 2.29 11.12 10.13
C GLY A 419 2.71 10.65 8.73
N MET A 420 3.75 11.25 8.16
CA MET A 420 4.32 10.85 6.86
C MET A 420 5.29 9.66 6.94
N ALA A 421 5.70 9.24 8.14
CA ALA A 421 6.68 8.17 8.32
C ALA A 421 6.02 6.78 8.26
N ARG A 422 6.51 5.91 7.39
CA ARG A 422 6.10 4.51 7.32
C ARG A 422 6.96 3.67 8.26
N LEU A 423 6.33 2.98 9.21
CA LEU A 423 6.97 2.10 10.17
C LEU A 423 6.71 0.63 9.82
N SER A 424 7.69 -0.24 10.04
CA SER A 424 7.55 -1.67 9.72
C SER A 424 6.64 -2.44 10.69
N ASN A 425 6.27 -1.81 11.81
CA ASN A 425 5.35 -2.33 12.80
C ASN A 425 3.94 -2.43 12.21
N ARG A 426 3.19 -3.44 12.66
CA ARG A 426 1.79 -3.67 12.25
C ARG A 426 0.97 -4.00 13.49
N GLY A 427 -0.25 -3.51 13.56
CA GLY A 427 -1.16 -3.85 14.66
C GLY A 427 -1.67 -5.28 14.54
N TYR A 428 -2.14 -5.82 15.65
CA TYR A 428 -2.73 -7.14 15.78
C TYR A 428 -4.16 -7.03 16.25
N TRP A 429 -5.07 -7.75 15.62
CA TRP A 429 -6.35 -8.04 16.27
C TRP A 429 -6.10 -9.03 17.41
N ILE A 430 -6.58 -8.69 18.61
CA ILE A 430 -6.60 -9.58 19.77
C ILE A 430 -7.99 -10.21 19.82
N VAL A 431 -8.13 -11.37 19.20
CA VAL A 431 -9.41 -12.05 18.93
C VAL A 431 -9.66 -13.12 19.98
N HIS A 432 -10.82 -13.11 20.63
CA HIS A 432 -11.24 -14.27 21.42
C HIS A 432 -11.66 -15.39 20.45
N PRO A 433 -11.05 -16.58 20.54
CA PRO A 433 -11.29 -17.65 19.59
C PRO A 433 -12.69 -18.24 19.80
N GLU A 434 -13.57 -18.01 18.83
CA GLU A 434 -14.89 -18.62 18.76
C GLU A 434 -15.00 -19.38 17.44
N SER A 435 -15.67 -20.54 17.45
CA SER A 435 -15.87 -21.36 16.24
C SER A 435 -16.99 -20.78 15.35
N ASN A 436 -16.90 -19.50 14.99
CA ASN A 436 -17.90 -18.79 14.19
C ASN A 436 -17.26 -17.74 13.25
N TRP A 437 -18.08 -17.16 12.37
CA TRP A 437 -17.66 -16.22 11.32
C TRP A 437 -17.32 -14.80 11.82
N THR A 438 -17.77 -14.47 13.01
CA THR A 438 -17.79 -13.11 13.54
C THR A 438 -17.32 -13.12 15.00
N PRO A 439 -16.13 -13.69 15.29
CA PRO A 439 -15.65 -13.77 16.66
C PRO A 439 -15.48 -12.36 17.21
N ASN A 440 -15.47 -12.22 18.54
CA ASN A 440 -15.21 -10.93 19.16
C ASN A 440 -13.71 -10.67 19.30
N CYS A 441 -13.30 -9.43 19.13
CA CYS A 441 -11.93 -8.95 19.38
C CYS A 441 -11.93 -7.70 20.25
N LEU A 442 -10.77 -7.39 20.82
CA LEU A 442 -10.56 -6.17 21.59
C LEU A 442 -10.67 -4.94 20.68
N GLN A 443 -11.51 -3.98 21.04
CA GLN A 443 -11.68 -2.72 20.32
C GLN A 443 -11.52 -1.53 21.27
N ALA A 444 -10.87 -0.48 20.78
CA ALA A 444 -10.82 0.84 21.42
C ALA A 444 -11.97 1.73 20.91
N ALA A 445 -12.46 2.60 21.78
CA ALA A 445 -13.35 3.72 21.46
C ALA A 445 -12.75 5.06 21.94
N PRO A 446 -12.92 6.17 21.22
CA PRO A 446 -12.42 7.48 21.66
C PRO A 446 -12.76 7.78 23.12
N GLY A 447 -11.80 8.27 23.90
CA GLY A 447 -11.99 8.61 25.32
C GLY A 447 -11.61 7.52 26.33
N GLY A 448 -11.01 6.40 25.92
CA GLY A 448 -10.35 5.45 26.85
C GLY A 448 -11.12 4.16 27.19
N ALA A 449 -12.28 3.90 26.56
CA ALA A 449 -13.15 2.76 26.86
C ALA A 449 -12.93 1.53 25.95
N THR A 450 -12.69 0.33 26.52
CA THR A 450 -12.52 -0.91 25.74
C THR A 450 -13.83 -1.68 25.58
N ALA A 451 -13.94 -2.44 24.49
CA ALA A 451 -15.05 -3.34 24.24
C ALA A 451 -14.60 -4.65 23.60
N ALA A 452 -15.43 -5.67 23.75
CA ALA A 452 -15.44 -6.83 22.86
C ALA A 452 -16.37 -6.54 21.68
N ALA A 453 -15.84 -6.46 20.47
CA ALA A 453 -16.60 -6.14 19.26
C ALA A 453 -16.41 -7.19 18.18
N THR A 454 -17.38 -7.33 17.28
CA THR A 454 -17.27 -8.23 16.12
C THR A 454 -16.01 -7.93 15.31
N PHE A 455 -15.20 -8.96 15.10
CA PHE A 455 -13.98 -8.91 14.33
C PHE A 455 -14.22 -8.41 12.89
N ASN A 456 -13.43 -7.42 12.48
CA ASN A 456 -13.45 -6.84 11.16
C ASN A 456 -12.03 -6.88 10.54
N ILE A 457 -11.85 -7.72 9.52
CA ILE A 457 -10.57 -7.92 8.82
C ILE A 457 -10.19 -6.76 7.88
N SER A 458 -11.08 -5.79 7.68
CA SER A 458 -10.80 -4.62 6.83
C SER A 458 -9.58 -3.85 7.32
N ASN A 459 -8.79 -3.35 6.37
CA ASN A 459 -7.68 -2.44 6.66
C ASN A 459 -8.16 -1.15 7.34
N SER A 460 -9.43 -0.75 7.20
CA SER A 460 -9.98 0.43 7.88
C SER A 460 -10.32 0.20 9.37
N ALA A 461 -10.24 -1.03 9.88
CA ALA A 461 -10.59 -1.37 11.27
C ALA A 461 -9.46 -1.07 12.27
N GLU A 462 -8.84 0.11 12.17
CA GLU A 462 -7.67 0.51 12.98
C GLU A 462 -7.95 0.46 14.49
N SER A 463 -9.16 0.82 14.93
CA SER A 463 -9.55 0.78 16.35
C SER A 463 -9.61 -0.63 16.95
N GLN A 464 -9.62 -1.68 16.12
CA GLN A 464 -9.55 -3.09 16.56
C GLN A 464 -8.12 -3.66 16.54
N ARG A 465 -7.16 -2.94 15.98
CA ARG A 465 -5.77 -3.39 15.86
C ARG A 465 -4.90 -2.74 16.92
N TRP A 466 -4.03 -3.57 17.50
CA TRP A 466 -3.20 -3.22 18.64
C TRP A 466 -1.74 -3.51 18.34
N LEU A 467 -0.91 -2.49 18.44
CA LEU A 467 0.53 -2.62 18.45
C LEU A 467 0.99 -3.30 19.73
N ILE A 468 1.91 -4.26 19.60
CA ILE A 468 2.55 -4.92 20.74
C ILE A 468 4.05 -4.65 20.62
N LEU A 469 4.55 -3.74 21.45
CA LEU A 469 5.90 -3.21 21.38
C LEU A 469 6.73 -3.73 22.54
N SER A 470 8.00 -4.04 22.29
CA SER A 470 8.93 -4.34 23.38
C SER A 470 9.42 -3.05 24.03
N ALA A 471 10.12 -3.13 25.17
CA ALA A 471 10.76 -1.96 25.78
C ALA A 471 11.78 -1.28 24.86
N ASP A 472 12.39 -2.01 23.92
CA ASP A 472 13.37 -1.47 22.97
C ASP A 472 12.72 -0.75 21.80
N ASP A 473 11.43 -1.01 21.52
CA ASP A 473 10.70 -0.49 20.36
C ASP A 473 9.55 0.47 20.78
N ILE A 474 9.43 0.77 22.08
CA ILE A 474 8.29 1.46 22.66
C ILE A 474 8.20 2.94 22.21
N ASP A 475 9.34 3.56 21.94
CA ASP A 475 9.47 4.96 21.54
C ASP A 475 9.39 5.16 20.02
N GLU A 476 9.76 4.16 19.21
CA GLU A 476 9.81 4.23 17.74
C GLU A 476 8.56 4.88 17.14
N VAL A 477 7.38 4.40 17.56
CA VAL A 477 6.09 4.88 17.07
C VAL A 477 5.81 6.31 17.56
N SER A 478 6.06 6.60 18.83
CA SER A 478 5.82 7.94 19.39
C SER A 478 6.74 8.99 18.75
N THR A 479 8.04 8.70 18.64
CA THR A 479 9.04 9.58 18.06
C THR A 479 8.78 9.83 16.57
N ALA A 480 8.47 8.80 15.79
CA ALA A 480 8.11 8.97 14.38
C ALA A 480 6.87 9.86 14.20
N SER A 481 5.90 9.75 15.11
CA SER A 481 4.65 10.53 15.05
C SER A 481 4.89 12.00 15.37
N VAL A 482 5.66 12.28 16.42
CA VAL A 482 6.08 13.64 16.78
C VAL A 482 6.87 14.30 15.65
N ASN A 483 7.80 13.58 15.02
CA ASN A 483 8.54 14.11 13.89
C ASN A 483 7.67 14.34 12.65
N GLY A 484 6.70 13.45 12.42
CA GLY A 484 5.72 13.57 11.33
C GLY A 484 4.88 14.84 11.47
N ILE A 485 4.27 15.07 12.65
CA ILE A 485 3.44 16.25 12.89
C ILE A 485 4.27 17.55 12.84
N LYS A 486 5.52 17.53 13.36
CA LYS A 486 6.43 18.68 13.24
C LYS A 486 6.72 19.03 11.78
N SER A 487 6.91 18.01 10.93
CA SER A 487 7.12 18.21 9.49
C SER A 487 5.86 18.78 8.80
N GLU A 488 4.66 18.32 9.17
CA GLU A 488 3.40 18.89 8.69
C GLU A 488 3.23 20.37 9.07
N ILE A 489 3.62 20.72 10.31
CA ILE A 489 3.59 22.10 10.80
C ILE A 489 4.57 22.97 9.99
N GLU A 490 5.82 22.55 9.82
CA GLU A 490 6.82 23.30 9.04
C GLU A 490 6.41 23.47 7.56
N ASN A 491 5.78 22.46 6.96
CA ASN A 491 5.21 22.57 5.61
C ASN A 491 4.07 23.60 5.57
N SER A 492 3.19 23.61 6.59
CA SER A 492 2.09 24.57 6.69
C SER A 492 2.58 26.00 6.95
N ILE A 493 3.66 26.16 7.71
CA ILE A 493 4.35 27.45 7.90
C ILE A 493 4.89 27.95 6.56
N SER A 494 5.64 27.10 5.86
CA SER A 494 6.22 27.44 4.55
C SER A 494 5.14 27.86 3.55
N GLU A 495 3.99 27.18 3.58
CA GLU A 495 2.86 27.50 2.73
C GLU A 495 2.21 28.85 3.11
N LEU A 496 1.93 29.09 4.39
CA LEU A 496 1.37 30.37 4.83
C LEU A 496 2.32 31.54 4.52
N GLU A 497 3.63 31.38 4.75
CA GLU A 497 4.63 32.40 4.41
C GLU A 497 4.67 32.67 2.89
N ARG A 498 4.54 31.62 2.06
CA ARG A 498 4.48 31.77 0.60
C ARG A 498 3.23 32.53 0.15
N LEU A 499 2.09 32.28 0.79
CA LEU A 499 0.84 33.01 0.52
C LEU A 499 0.94 34.48 0.94
N VAL A 500 1.43 34.76 2.16
CA VAL A 500 1.62 36.13 2.68
C VAL A 500 2.60 36.93 1.82
N ALA A 501 3.62 36.28 1.24
CA ALA A 501 4.60 36.95 0.38
C ALA A 501 4.03 37.44 -0.97
N VAL A 502 2.86 36.96 -1.40
CA VAL A 502 2.20 37.43 -2.63
C VAL A 502 1.73 38.88 -2.43
N PRO A 503 2.03 39.82 -3.33
CA PRO A 503 1.52 41.19 -3.22
C PRO A 503 -0.02 41.24 -3.16
N HIS A 504 -0.57 41.72 -2.05
CA HIS A 504 -2.00 41.66 -1.79
C HIS A 504 -2.56 42.91 -1.09
N ILE A 505 -3.88 42.94 -0.97
CA ILE A 505 -4.66 43.92 -0.22
C ILE A 505 -5.25 43.20 0.99
N GLU A 506 -4.96 43.70 2.19
CA GLU A 506 -5.63 43.27 3.41
C GLU A 506 -7.05 43.86 3.46
N ASN A 507 -8.08 43.00 3.47
CA ASN A 507 -9.46 43.44 3.70
C ASN A 507 -9.74 43.67 5.20
N VAL A 508 -8.84 43.23 6.08
CA VAL A 508 -8.86 43.41 7.53
C VAL A 508 -7.49 43.94 7.95
N ALA A 509 -7.45 45.12 8.57
CA ALA A 509 -6.18 45.77 8.91
C ALA A 509 -5.38 44.95 9.95
N GLY A 510 -4.09 44.74 9.68
CA GLY A 510 -3.17 44.05 10.59
C GLY A 510 -3.06 42.53 10.35
N LEU A 511 -3.68 42.03 9.28
CA LEU A 511 -3.75 40.61 8.99
C LEU A 511 -2.37 39.94 8.86
N ASP A 512 -1.41 40.57 8.17
CA ASP A 512 -0.06 40.03 8.02
C ASP A 512 0.67 39.91 9.36
N ALA A 513 0.45 40.86 10.27
CA ALA A 513 1.03 40.83 11.61
C ALA A 513 0.44 39.69 12.46
N ASP A 514 -0.87 39.44 12.31
CA ASP A 514 -1.54 38.31 12.96
C ASP A 514 -1.01 36.98 12.42
N MET A 515 -0.83 36.83 11.10
CA MET A 515 -0.24 35.62 10.50
C MET A 515 1.19 35.39 10.97
N ALA A 516 2.01 36.44 11.04
CA ALA A 516 3.37 36.35 11.57
C ALA A 516 3.40 35.89 13.03
N THR A 517 2.42 36.30 13.84
CA THR A 517 2.27 35.86 15.23
C THR A 517 1.94 34.37 15.33
N VAL A 518 1.03 33.87 14.48
CA VAL A 518 0.70 32.44 14.42
C VAL A 518 1.92 31.61 14.00
N VAL A 519 2.64 32.05 12.96
CA VAL A 519 3.87 31.38 12.51
C VAL A 519 4.94 31.34 13.60
N ALA A 520 5.17 32.45 14.29
CA ALA A 520 6.15 32.51 15.38
C ALA A 520 5.79 31.53 16.52
N ARG A 521 4.51 31.47 16.90
CA ARG A 521 4.03 30.52 17.91
C ARG A 521 4.20 29.07 17.45
N ALA A 522 3.89 28.75 16.20
CA ALA A 522 4.05 27.40 15.68
C ALA A 522 5.52 26.96 15.66
N ARG A 523 6.45 27.83 15.22
CA ARG A 523 7.90 27.57 15.26
C ARG A 523 8.41 27.32 16.68
N GLU A 524 7.92 28.10 17.65
CA GLU A 524 8.25 27.90 19.06
C GLU A 524 7.84 26.49 19.53
N VAL A 525 6.58 26.10 19.28
CA VAL A 525 6.06 24.78 19.66
C VAL A 525 6.86 23.64 19.01
N VAL A 526 7.14 23.73 17.70
CA VAL A 526 7.96 22.72 16.99
C VAL A 526 9.35 22.58 17.61
N GLY A 527 9.96 23.70 18.00
CA GLY A 527 11.31 23.74 18.57
C GLY A 527 11.40 23.31 20.02
N SER A 528 10.31 23.41 20.80
CA SER A 528 10.36 23.23 22.26
C SER A 528 9.47 22.14 22.84
N SER A 529 8.55 21.54 22.07
CA SER A 529 7.57 20.58 22.59
C SER A 529 7.55 19.27 21.80
N ASP A 530 7.39 18.16 22.51
CA ASP A 530 7.05 16.84 21.97
C ASP A 530 5.64 16.40 22.41
N ASP A 531 4.89 17.29 23.08
CA ASP A 531 3.51 17.01 23.46
C ASP A 531 2.61 17.05 22.22
N MET A 532 1.93 15.93 21.96
CA MET A 532 1.13 15.77 20.76
C MET A 532 -0.07 16.75 20.74
N ALA A 533 -0.67 17.07 21.88
CA ALA A 533 -1.80 17.99 21.92
C ALA A 533 -1.37 19.43 21.62
N GLU A 534 -0.19 19.86 22.09
CA GLU A 534 0.38 21.15 21.73
C GLU A 534 0.73 21.23 20.24
N LEU A 535 1.33 20.18 19.68
CA LEU A 535 1.66 20.10 18.25
C LEU A 535 0.41 20.10 17.37
N GLU A 536 -0.62 19.31 17.72
CA GLU A 536 -1.89 19.30 17.01
C GLU A 536 -2.60 20.66 17.09
N SER A 537 -2.58 21.32 18.25
CA SER A 537 -3.13 22.66 18.39
C SER A 537 -2.39 23.69 17.53
N ALA A 538 -1.06 23.59 17.40
CA ALA A 538 -0.28 24.47 16.53
C ALA A 538 -0.60 24.21 15.04
N ARG A 539 -0.71 22.94 14.62
CA ARG A 539 -1.12 22.56 13.27
C ARG A 539 -2.51 23.11 12.93
N ASP A 540 -3.47 22.91 13.82
CA ASP A 540 -4.85 23.33 13.58
C ASP A 540 -4.97 24.86 13.58
N GLY A 541 -4.22 25.56 14.44
CA GLY A 541 -4.09 27.02 14.41
C GLY A 541 -3.51 27.55 13.10
N LEU A 542 -2.50 26.89 12.51
CA LEU A 542 -1.98 27.25 11.19
C LEU A 542 -3.02 27.02 10.08
N ARG A 543 -3.77 25.92 10.12
CA ARG A 543 -4.85 25.66 9.15
C ARG A 543 -5.93 26.72 9.22
N GLU A 544 -6.34 27.12 10.43
CA GLU A 544 -7.28 28.22 10.65
C GLU A 544 -6.71 29.56 10.16
N ALA A 545 -5.42 29.82 10.39
CA ALA A 545 -4.74 31.01 9.92
C ALA A 545 -4.70 31.10 8.39
N VAL A 546 -4.37 30.00 7.68
CA VAL A 546 -4.44 29.95 6.20
C VAL A 546 -5.86 30.25 5.70
N GLY A 547 -6.88 29.64 6.32
CA GLY A 547 -8.27 29.91 5.97
C GLY A 547 -8.68 31.37 6.23
N THR A 548 -8.26 31.93 7.36
CA THR A 548 -8.52 33.33 7.75
C THR A 548 -7.84 34.29 6.78
N PHE A 549 -6.57 34.03 6.45
CA PHE A 549 -5.79 34.80 5.48
C PHE A 549 -6.50 34.83 4.14
N LEU A 550 -6.76 33.67 3.52
CA LEU A 550 -7.36 33.61 2.19
C LEU A 550 -8.78 34.19 2.12
N ASN A 551 -9.56 34.15 3.20
CA ASN A 551 -10.88 34.80 3.24
C ASN A 551 -10.80 36.33 3.42
N SER A 552 -9.64 36.87 3.80
CA SER A 552 -9.46 38.27 4.20
C SER A 552 -8.50 39.04 3.31
N VAL A 553 -8.10 38.48 2.17
CA VAL A 553 -7.19 39.11 1.21
C VAL A 553 -7.78 39.17 -0.20
N ALA A 554 -7.26 40.11 -0.99
CA ALA A 554 -7.37 40.12 -2.44
C ALA A 554 -6.00 40.29 -3.09
N ALA A 555 -5.75 39.58 -4.19
CA ALA A 555 -4.52 39.75 -4.95
C ALA A 555 -4.44 41.18 -5.50
N LYS A 556 -3.26 41.80 -5.43
CA LYS A 556 -3.07 43.18 -5.89
C LYS A 556 -3.07 43.31 -7.41
N SER A 557 -2.74 42.22 -8.11
CA SER A 557 -2.67 42.13 -9.57
C SER A 557 -3.16 40.77 -10.07
N ALA A 558 -3.70 40.73 -11.30
CA ALA A 558 -4.04 39.49 -12.00
C ALA A 558 -2.82 38.62 -12.30
N ASP A 559 -1.64 39.24 -12.39
CA ASP A 559 -0.39 38.55 -12.73
C ASP A 559 0.25 37.85 -11.52
N GLU A 560 -0.18 38.20 -10.31
CA GLU A 560 0.37 37.70 -9.04
C GLU A 560 -0.75 37.12 -8.15
N PRO A 561 -1.49 36.09 -8.61
CA PRO A 561 -2.49 35.45 -7.77
C PRO A 561 -1.86 34.55 -6.71
N PHE A 562 -2.65 34.22 -5.69
CA PHE A 562 -2.30 33.17 -4.74
C PHE A 562 -2.38 31.82 -5.45
N ASP A 563 -1.26 31.11 -5.51
CA ASP A 563 -1.22 29.76 -6.07
C ASP A 563 -1.69 28.75 -5.02
N LEU A 564 -2.81 28.09 -5.27
CA LEU A 564 -3.42 27.06 -4.41
C LEU A 564 -3.22 25.64 -4.98
N THR A 565 -2.25 25.44 -5.88
CA THR A 565 -1.99 24.15 -6.53
C THR A 565 -1.64 23.06 -5.52
N TYR A 566 -1.00 23.42 -4.40
CA TYR A 566 -0.67 22.50 -3.30
C TYR A 566 -1.90 21.82 -2.67
N MET A 567 -3.10 22.39 -2.85
CA MET A 567 -4.35 21.79 -2.36
C MET A 567 -4.84 20.63 -3.24
N MET A 568 -4.30 20.50 -4.45
CA MET A 568 -4.65 19.45 -5.40
C MET A 568 -3.79 18.20 -5.17
N ALA A 569 -4.39 17.02 -5.22
CA ALA A 569 -3.65 15.77 -5.25
C ALA A 569 -3.11 15.51 -6.66
N ASN A 570 -1.82 15.17 -6.77
CA ASN A 570 -1.17 14.75 -8.02
C ASN A 570 -1.49 15.66 -9.25
N PRO A 571 -1.24 16.98 -9.17
CA PRO A 571 -1.55 17.92 -10.26
C PRO A 571 -0.64 17.77 -11.50
N GLY A 572 0.52 17.12 -11.35
CA GLY A 572 1.53 16.90 -12.41
C GLY A 572 1.70 15.44 -12.86
N PHE A 573 0.78 14.54 -12.48
CA PHE A 573 0.77 13.13 -12.93
C PHE A 573 2.08 12.35 -12.74
N GLU A 574 2.72 12.51 -11.58
CA GLU A 574 3.86 11.67 -11.18
C GLU A 574 3.41 10.24 -10.79
N THR A 575 2.14 10.08 -10.42
CA THR A 575 1.50 8.79 -10.09
C THR A 575 0.10 8.67 -10.73
N THR A 576 -0.64 7.59 -10.47
CA THR A 576 -2.05 7.40 -10.91
C THR A 576 -3.08 7.75 -9.83
N ASP A 577 -2.64 8.13 -8.63
CA ASP A 577 -3.49 8.33 -7.47
C ASP A 577 -3.98 9.78 -7.35
N GLY A 578 -5.00 10.02 -6.53
CA GLY A 578 -5.48 11.38 -6.20
C GLY A 578 -6.65 11.90 -7.05
N TRP A 579 -7.10 11.17 -8.06
CA TRP A 579 -8.21 11.55 -8.94
C TRP A 579 -9.34 10.51 -8.90
N ALA A 580 -10.60 10.94 -9.02
CA ALA A 580 -11.76 10.05 -8.97
C ALA A 580 -11.84 9.02 -10.13
N VAL A 581 -11.19 9.33 -11.27
CA VAL A 581 -11.07 8.43 -12.43
C VAL A 581 -9.62 8.51 -12.91
N SER A 582 -8.87 7.42 -12.83
CA SER A 582 -7.44 7.43 -13.19
C SER A 582 -7.24 7.37 -14.71
N PRO A 583 -6.43 8.28 -15.29
CA PRO A 583 -5.99 8.17 -16.68
C PRO A 583 -4.88 7.11 -16.83
N VAL A 584 -4.49 6.82 -18.08
CA VAL A 584 -3.19 6.20 -18.34
C VAL A 584 -2.12 7.28 -18.13
N VAL A 585 -1.08 6.98 -17.33
CA VAL A 585 -0.01 7.93 -17.00
C VAL A 585 1.31 7.49 -17.61
N ASN A 586 1.96 8.40 -18.34
CA ASN A 586 3.33 8.23 -18.87
C ASN A 586 3.92 9.61 -19.21
N TYR A 587 5.25 9.77 -19.11
CA TYR A 587 5.93 11.05 -19.35
C TYR A 587 5.32 12.24 -18.59
N SER A 588 4.86 12.01 -17.36
CA SER A 588 4.13 12.98 -16.52
C SER A 588 2.88 13.55 -17.21
N CYS A 589 2.22 12.78 -18.07
CA CYS A 589 0.97 13.18 -18.72
C CYS A 589 -0.13 12.17 -18.42
N GLY A 590 -1.36 12.64 -18.25
CA GLY A 590 -2.57 11.82 -18.19
C GLY A 590 -3.25 11.72 -19.55
N GLU A 591 -3.61 10.50 -19.98
CA GLU A 591 -4.30 10.22 -21.25
C GLU A 591 -5.62 9.45 -21.07
N PHE A 592 -6.61 9.83 -21.88
CA PHE A 592 -7.75 9.00 -22.25
C PHE A 592 -7.85 8.84 -23.77
N TYR A 593 -7.94 7.58 -24.23
CA TYR A 593 -8.07 7.22 -25.65
C TYR A 593 -9.37 6.45 -25.91
N SER A 594 -10.19 6.96 -26.84
CA SER A 594 -11.46 6.34 -27.31
C SER A 594 -12.40 5.90 -26.18
N LYS A 595 -12.38 6.61 -25.04
CA LYS A 595 -13.15 6.29 -23.83
C LYS A 595 -13.65 7.58 -23.17
N ALA A 596 -14.97 7.66 -22.92
CA ALA A 596 -15.55 8.78 -22.19
C ALA A 596 -15.06 8.78 -20.73
N PHE A 597 -14.93 9.97 -20.14
CA PHE A 597 -14.37 10.12 -18.80
C PHE A 597 -14.88 11.40 -18.12
N ASP A 598 -14.85 11.41 -16.78
CA ASP A 598 -14.98 12.59 -15.93
C ASP A 598 -13.95 12.47 -14.80
N MET A 599 -12.74 12.94 -15.05
CA MET A 599 -11.63 12.91 -14.10
C MET A 599 -11.70 14.18 -13.26
N ASN A 600 -11.83 14.03 -11.94
CA ASN A 600 -12.10 15.15 -11.06
C ASN A 600 -11.61 14.97 -9.63
N GLN A 601 -11.49 16.11 -8.94
CA GLN A 601 -11.26 16.24 -7.51
C GLN A 601 -12.28 17.19 -6.90
N VAL A 602 -12.58 17.02 -5.62
CA VAL A 602 -13.40 17.92 -4.82
C VAL A 602 -12.53 18.47 -3.69
N LEU A 603 -12.16 19.74 -3.78
CA LEU A 603 -11.42 20.43 -2.73
C LEU A 603 -12.42 20.94 -1.69
N ALA A 604 -12.14 20.78 -0.40
CA ALA A 604 -13.01 21.24 0.70
C ALA A 604 -12.44 22.48 1.38
N GLY A 605 -13.29 23.24 2.08
CA GLY A 605 -12.86 24.41 2.87
C GLY A 605 -12.37 25.60 2.04
N MET A 606 -12.73 25.66 0.75
CA MET A 606 -12.26 26.71 -0.15
C MET A 606 -12.92 28.07 0.18
N PRO A 607 -12.17 29.17 0.21
CA PRO A 607 -12.69 30.51 0.50
C PRO A 607 -13.67 31.03 -0.57
N ALA A 608 -14.47 32.03 -0.23
CA ALA A 608 -15.26 32.74 -1.26
C ALA A 608 -14.33 33.66 -2.08
N GLY A 609 -14.57 33.76 -3.39
CA GLY A 609 -13.80 34.64 -4.27
C GLY A 609 -13.64 34.10 -5.68
N THR A 610 -12.74 34.73 -6.44
CA THR A 610 -12.47 34.36 -7.83
C THR A 610 -11.30 33.39 -7.93
N TYR A 611 -11.46 32.37 -8.76
CA TYR A 611 -10.49 31.32 -8.99
C TYR A 611 -10.16 31.16 -10.48
N SER A 612 -8.94 30.74 -10.79
CA SER A 612 -8.54 30.30 -12.12
C SER A 612 -7.93 28.90 -12.05
N LEU A 613 -8.42 27.99 -12.90
CA LEU A 613 -7.79 26.70 -13.13
C LEU A 613 -7.09 26.75 -14.49
N ARG A 614 -5.77 26.47 -14.49
CA ARG A 614 -4.94 26.34 -15.68
C ARG A 614 -4.48 24.92 -15.90
N VAL A 615 -4.46 24.49 -17.15
CA VAL A 615 -4.06 23.12 -17.54
C VAL A 615 -3.40 23.16 -18.91
N LYS A 616 -2.28 22.46 -19.08
CA LYS A 616 -1.73 22.16 -20.41
C LYS A 616 -2.44 20.95 -20.96
N GLY A 617 -3.08 21.07 -22.12
CA GLY A 617 -3.85 19.95 -22.65
C GLY A 617 -4.55 20.21 -23.97
N PHE A 618 -4.77 19.14 -24.71
CA PHE A 618 -5.53 19.18 -25.95
C PHE A 618 -6.35 17.92 -26.13
N GLN A 619 -7.29 18.01 -27.08
CA GLN A 619 -7.93 16.84 -27.66
C GLN A 619 -7.59 16.75 -29.15
N ARG A 620 -7.41 15.53 -29.63
CA ARG A 620 -7.43 15.15 -31.04
C ARG A 620 -8.74 14.42 -31.38
N PRO A 621 -9.70 15.10 -32.05
CA PRO A 621 -10.97 14.51 -32.49
C PRO A 621 -10.86 13.59 -33.74
N GLY A 622 -10.19 12.44 -33.60
CA GLY A 622 -10.07 11.41 -34.64
C GLY A 622 -8.63 11.20 -35.15
N SER A 623 -8.48 10.73 -36.38
CA SER A 623 -7.15 10.55 -36.99
C SER A 623 -6.47 11.90 -37.27
N ALA A 624 -5.14 11.91 -37.38
CA ALA A 624 -4.35 13.12 -37.65
C ALA A 624 -4.77 13.83 -38.96
N SER A 625 -5.04 13.07 -40.03
CA SER A 625 -5.51 13.64 -41.30
C SER A 625 -6.91 14.23 -41.18
N ASP A 626 -7.83 13.53 -40.51
CA ASP A 626 -9.23 13.96 -40.40
C ASP A 626 -9.37 15.20 -39.53
N VAL A 627 -8.64 15.24 -38.40
CA VAL A 627 -8.66 16.41 -37.50
C VAL A 627 -8.08 17.64 -38.20
N TRP A 628 -7.02 17.48 -39.00
CA TRP A 628 -6.41 18.58 -39.75
C TRP A 628 -7.36 19.15 -40.81
N ALA A 629 -8.01 18.28 -41.59
CA ALA A 629 -8.99 18.69 -42.60
C ALA A 629 -10.16 19.47 -41.96
N LYS A 630 -10.71 18.97 -40.85
CA LYS A 630 -11.80 19.63 -40.12
C LYS A 630 -11.35 20.95 -39.49
N TYR A 631 -10.17 20.99 -38.87
CA TYR A 631 -9.64 22.19 -38.24
C TYR A 631 -9.41 23.30 -39.27
N SER A 632 -8.77 22.98 -40.40
CA SER A 632 -8.51 23.92 -41.49
C SER A 632 -9.78 24.48 -42.13
N ALA A 633 -10.88 23.72 -42.10
CA ALA A 633 -12.20 24.14 -42.57
C ALA A 633 -13.03 24.90 -41.52
N GLY A 634 -12.48 25.17 -40.33
CA GLY A 634 -13.22 25.81 -39.21
C GLY A 634 -14.26 24.90 -38.55
N GLN A 635 -14.19 23.59 -38.76
CA GLN A 635 -15.14 22.57 -38.29
C GLN A 635 -14.61 21.76 -37.08
N SER A 636 -13.79 22.37 -36.23
CA SER A 636 -13.20 21.72 -35.05
C SER A 636 -14.27 21.14 -34.11
N LYS A 637 -14.12 19.87 -33.70
CA LYS A 637 -15.06 19.16 -32.80
C LYS A 637 -14.38 18.67 -31.52
N VAL A 638 -13.82 19.58 -30.74
CA VAL A 638 -13.34 19.24 -29.38
C VAL A 638 -14.54 19.01 -28.46
N THR A 639 -14.65 17.82 -27.91
CA THR A 639 -15.68 17.38 -26.96
C THR A 639 -15.20 17.36 -25.51
N ALA A 640 -13.89 17.47 -25.27
CA ALA A 640 -13.33 17.56 -23.92
C ALA A 640 -13.41 18.99 -23.36
N PHE A 641 -13.78 19.10 -22.09
CA PHE A 641 -13.84 20.36 -21.37
C PHE A 641 -13.08 20.25 -20.05
N MET A 642 -12.27 21.26 -19.73
CA MET A 642 -11.89 21.52 -18.35
C MET A 642 -13.03 22.26 -17.64
N TYR A 643 -13.13 22.08 -16.34
CA TYR A 643 -14.15 22.75 -15.55
C TYR A 643 -13.66 23.09 -14.15
N LEU A 644 -14.23 24.18 -13.64
CA LEU A 644 -14.07 24.67 -12.28
C LEU A 644 -15.47 25.02 -11.78
N TRP A 645 -16.02 24.14 -10.95
CA TRP A 645 -17.43 24.12 -10.58
C TRP A 645 -18.36 24.19 -11.80
N SER A 646 -19.16 25.25 -11.92
CA SER A 646 -20.08 25.48 -13.02
C SER A 646 -19.41 26.11 -14.25
N ALA A 647 -18.21 26.67 -14.10
CA ALA A 647 -17.47 27.24 -15.23
C ALA A 647 -16.82 26.11 -16.04
N VAL A 648 -16.90 26.22 -17.37
CA VAL A 648 -16.38 25.22 -18.31
C VAL A 648 -15.63 25.87 -19.47
N LYS A 649 -14.55 25.24 -19.93
CA LYS A 649 -13.83 25.64 -21.14
C LYS A 649 -13.46 24.42 -21.97
N ARG A 650 -13.69 24.50 -23.29
CA ARG A 650 -13.22 23.46 -24.22
C ARG A 650 -11.70 23.46 -24.24
N LEU A 651 -11.10 22.27 -24.22
CA LEU A 651 -9.66 22.15 -24.40
C LEU A 651 -9.24 22.61 -25.81
N SER A 652 -7.95 22.86 -25.96
CA SER A 652 -7.36 23.15 -27.25
C SER A 652 -7.54 21.97 -28.22
N ASN A 653 -7.72 22.28 -29.51
CA ASN A 653 -7.58 21.27 -30.55
C ASN A 653 -6.09 21.01 -30.79
N ILE A 654 -5.68 19.76 -30.97
CA ILE A 654 -4.27 19.40 -31.28
C ILE A 654 -3.69 20.20 -32.45
N CYS A 655 -4.49 20.56 -33.47
CA CYS A 655 -3.99 21.31 -34.62
C CYS A 655 -3.63 22.77 -34.28
N ALA A 656 -4.09 23.31 -33.15
CA ALA A 656 -3.77 24.67 -32.73
C ALA A 656 -2.28 24.86 -32.40
N GLY A 657 -1.58 23.78 -32.03
CA GLY A 657 -0.15 23.78 -31.80
C GLY A 657 0.64 23.15 -32.94
N ALA A 658 0.10 23.09 -34.16
CA ALA A 658 0.82 22.53 -35.29
C ALA A 658 2.10 23.36 -35.58
N SER A 659 3.23 22.68 -35.73
CA SER A 659 4.55 23.28 -35.92
C SER A 659 5.05 23.10 -37.36
N GLY A 660 5.75 24.08 -37.91
CA GLY A 660 6.42 23.96 -39.22
C GLY A 660 7.65 23.05 -39.21
N SER A 661 8.09 22.60 -38.02
CA SER A 661 9.22 21.67 -37.84
C SER A 661 8.93 20.66 -36.74
N ARG A 662 9.54 19.48 -36.82
CA ARG A 662 9.45 18.44 -35.79
C ARG A 662 10.05 18.93 -34.48
N LEU A 663 9.33 18.73 -33.37
CA LEU A 663 9.76 19.13 -32.03
C LEU A 663 10.32 17.96 -31.20
N GLY A 664 9.99 16.71 -31.56
CA GLY A 664 10.49 15.49 -30.93
C GLY A 664 9.38 14.49 -30.57
N GLY A 665 9.78 13.23 -30.29
CA GLY A 665 8.84 12.11 -30.09
C GLY A 665 8.21 11.61 -31.40
N SER A 666 7.09 10.88 -31.31
CA SER A 666 6.32 10.49 -32.50
C SER A 666 5.34 11.60 -32.89
N GLU A 667 5.48 12.12 -34.10
CA GLU A 667 4.64 13.21 -34.63
C GLU A 667 4.01 12.83 -35.96
N SER A 668 2.76 13.27 -36.16
CA SER A 668 2.07 13.16 -37.44
C SER A 668 2.33 14.39 -38.30
N ALA A 669 2.68 14.18 -39.57
CA ALA A 669 2.70 15.23 -40.57
C ALA A 669 1.29 15.45 -41.14
N VAL A 670 0.85 16.70 -41.22
CA VAL A 670 -0.50 17.11 -41.65
C VAL A 670 -0.42 18.33 -42.59
N GLY A 671 -1.33 18.40 -43.56
CA GLY A 671 -1.42 19.56 -44.48
C GLY A 671 -0.35 19.65 -45.58
N ALA A 672 -0.46 20.72 -46.38
CA ALA A 672 0.50 21.10 -47.43
C ALA A 672 0.65 22.64 -47.45
N PRO A 673 1.82 23.23 -47.12
CA PRO A 673 3.06 22.54 -46.67
C PRO A 673 2.86 21.77 -45.37
N ALA A 674 3.70 20.75 -45.13
CA ALA A 674 3.56 19.86 -44.00
C ALA A 674 3.79 20.59 -42.67
N MET A 675 2.84 20.42 -41.76
CA MET A 675 2.90 20.82 -40.36
C MET A 675 2.99 19.54 -39.49
N TYR A 676 3.50 19.66 -38.28
CA TYR A 676 3.69 18.54 -37.36
C TYR A 676 2.84 18.73 -36.11
N ILE A 677 2.15 17.66 -35.70
CA ILE A 677 1.37 17.60 -34.46
C ILE A 677 1.77 16.37 -33.63
N PRO A 678 1.59 16.38 -32.30
CA PRO A 678 1.87 15.23 -31.44
C PRO A 678 1.12 13.96 -31.88
N ASN A 679 1.73 12.80 -31.67
CA ASN A 679 1.10 11.49 -31.95
C ASN A 679 1.33 10.44 -30.86
N ASP A 680 2.01 10.79 -29.78
CA ASP A 680 2.19 9.96 -28.58
C ASP A 680 2.35 10.85 -27.33
N MET A 681 2.34 10.25 -26.14
CA MET A 681 2.46 10.98 -24.87
C MET A 681 3.82 11.72 -24.75
N GLN A 682 4.90 11.18 -25.32
CA GLN A 682 6.22 11.81 -25.30
C GLN A 682 6.26 13.11 -26.13
N SER A 683 5.72 13.10 -27.36
CA SER A 683 5.61 14.31 -28.16
C SER A 683 4.67 15.32 -27.51
N ALA A 684 3.57 14.89 -26.90
CA ALA A 684 2.68 15.79 -26.17
C ALA A 684 3.41 16.51 -25.00
N SER A 685 4.16 15.77 -24.17
CA SER A 685 4.93 16.36 -23.07
C SER A 685 6.00 17.35 -23.55
N ILE A 686 6.66 17.07 -24.69
CA ILE A 686 7.59 18.01 -25.33
C ILE A 686 6.88 19.30 -25.74
N TYR A 687 5.68 19.22 -26.32
CA TYR A 687 4.92 20.42 -26.71
C TYR A 687 4.45 21.20 -25.46
N PHE A 688 4.02 20.51 -24.40
CA PHE A 688 3.68 21.14 -23.11
C PHE A 688 4.89 21.84 -22.48
N SER A 689 6.09 21.25 -22.56
CA SER A 689 7.34 21.87 -22.06
C SER A 689 7.70 23.18 -22.80
N LYS A 690 7.18 23.39 -24.01
CA LYS A 690 7.34 24.62 -24.79
C LYS A 690 6.24 25.66 -24.52
N GLY A 691 5.38 25.43 -23.53
CA GLY A 691 4.27 26.32 -23.18
C GLY A 691 3.08 26.26 -24.13
N MET A 692 2.98 25.21 -24.95
CA MET A 692 1.88 25.05 -25.90
C MET A 692 0.65 24.44 -25.22
N TYR A 693 -0.53 24.72 -25.78
CA TYR A 693 -1.83 24.19 -25.32
C TYR A 693 -2.20 24.57 -23.88
N GLU A 694 -1.85 25.78 -23.44
CA GLU A 694 -2.34 26.33 -22.17
C GLU A 694 -3.85 26.60 -22.26
N ASN A 695 -4.61 26.06 -21.30
CA ASN A 695 -6.04 26.30 -21.15
C ASN A 695 -6.31 26.91 -19.78
N GLU A 696 -7.32 27.78 -19.69
CA GLU A 696 -7.67 28.49 -18.46
C GLU A 696 -9.16 28.69 -18.33
N VAL A 697 -9.76 28.25 -17.23
CA VAL A 697 -11.15 28.55 -16.88
C VAL A 697 -11.20 29.34 -15.57
N VAL A 698 -11.94 30.44 -15.57
CA VAL A 698 -12.15 31.30 -14.40
C VAL A 698 -13.53 31.05 -13.84
N TYR A 699 -13.63 30.95 -12.51
CA TYR A 699 -14.89 30.79 -11.79
C TYR A 699 -14.95 31.82 -10.67
N ASP A 700 -15.98 32.66 -10.70
CA ASP A 700 -16.26 33.60 -9.62
C ASP A 700 -17.31 33.03 -8.66
N ASN A 701 -16.97 32.98 -7.37
CA ASN A 701 -17.82 32.45 -6.31
C ASN A 701 -17.98 33.45 -5.17
N PRO A 702 -18.73 34.55 -5.39
CA PRO A 702 -18.73 35.69 -4.47
C PRO A 702 -19.45 35.42 -3.14
N ASN A 703 -20.31 34.38 -3.07
CA ASN A 703 -21.30 34.23 -2.00
C ASN A 703 -21.23 32.90 -1.22
N LYS A 704 -20.35 31.95 -1.59
CA LYS A 704 -20.26 30.66 -0.91
C LYS A 704 -18.82 30.13 -0.86
N GLY A 705 -18.21 30.11 0.33
CA GLY A 705 -17.10 29.17 0.58
C GLY A 705 -17.59 27.72 0.60
N GLY A 706 -16.68 26.75 0.65
CA GLY A 706 -17.01 25.33 0.80
C GLY A 706 -16.30 24.41 -0.19
N SER A 707 -17.04 23.52 -0.83
CA SER A 707 -16.46 22.54 -1.76
C SER A 707 -16.29 23.11 -3.18
N LEU A 708 -15.11 22.93 -3.78
CA LEU A 708 -14.81 23.31 -5.16
C LEU A 708 -14.45 22.06 -5.96
N LYS A 709 -15.34 21.67 -6.88
CA LYS A 709 -15.12 20.55 -7.79
C LYS A 709 -14.42 21.02 -9.06
N LEU A 710 -13.33 20.36 -9.46
CA LEU A 710 -12.56 20.70 -10.65
C LEU A 710 -12.15 19.45 -11.43
N GLY A 711 -11.87 19.59 -12.72
CA GLY A 711 -11.39 18.45 -13.51
C GLY A 711 -11.48 18.64 -15.02
N ILE A 712 -11.37 17.52 -15.74
CA ILE A 712 -11.58 17.43 -17.18
C ILE A 712 -12.55 16.29 -17.47
N ARG A 713 -13.47 16.54 -18.38
CA ARG A 713 -14.44 15.53 -18.82
C ARG A 713 -14.69 15.55 -20.31
N SER A 714 -15.07 14.40 -20.84
CA SER A 714 -15.63 14.25 -22.17
C SER A 714 -16.71 13.17 -22.16
N ALA A 715 -17.95 13.55 -22.45
CA ALA A 715 -19.09 12.63 -22.52
C ALA A 715 -19.07 11.78 -23.81
N SER A 716 -18.26 12.14 -24.80
CA SER A 716 -18.16 11.42 -26.07
C SER A 716 -16.72 11.41 -26.59
N MET A 717 -16.14 10.21 -26.63
CA MET A 717 -14.81 9.92 -27.16
C MET A 717 -14.90 8.75 -28.15
N PRO A 718 -15.39 8.98 -29.39
CA PRO A 718 -15.44 7.96 -30.44
C PRO A 718 -14.06 7.40 -30.79
N ASP A 719 -14.04 6.39 -31.67
CA ASP A 719 -12.80 5.78 -32.15
C ASP A 719 -11.75 6.84 -32.57
N LYS A 720 -10.51 6.62 -32.13
CA LYS A 720 -9.32 7.47 -32.36
C LYS A 720 -9.35 8.85 -31.70
N TYR A 721 -10.36 9.16 -30.88
CA TYR A 721 -10.31 10.37 -30.08
C TYR A 721 -9.28 10.22 -28.98
N TRP A 722 -8.41 11.21 -28.85
CA TRP A 722 -7.33 11.22 -27.86
C TRP A 722 -7.38 12.51 -27.07
N CYS A 723 -7.44 12.42 -25.75
CA CYS A 723 -7.37 13.56 -24.84
C CYS A 723 -6.16 13.36 -23.94
N ILE A 724 -5.31 14.38 -23.87
CA ILE A 724 -4.09 14.35 -23.08
C ILE A 724 -3.85 15.70 -22.41
N PHE A 725 -3.34 15.66 -21.18
CA PHE A 725 -3.19 16.82 -20.33
C PHE A 725 -2.12 16.60 -19.25
N ASP A 726 -1.64 17.70 -18.71
CA ASP A 726 -0.68 17.80 -17.62
C ASP A 726 -0.77 19.20 -16.95
N ASP A 727 -0.05 19.39 -15.85
CA ASP A 727 0.29 20.68 -15.27
C ASP A 727 -0.95 21.48 -14.84
N PHE A 728 -1.79 20.84 -14.01
CA PHE A 728 -2.91 21.49 -13.36
C PHE A 728 -2.41 22.50 -12.35
N ARG A 729 -2.84 23.76 -12.47
CA ARG A 729 -2.51 24.84 -11.55
C ARG A 729 -3.78 25.57 -11.14
N LEU A 730 -3.97 25.74 -9.83
CA LEU A 730 -5.12 26.44 -9.27
C LEU A 730 -4.67 27.76 -8.67
N TYR A 731 -5.30 28.85 -9.06
CA TYR A 731 -5.00 30.19 -8.60
C TYR A 731 -6.23 30.84 -7.97
N PHE A 732 -6.01 31.69 -6.98
CA PHE A 732 -7.02 32.42 -6.25
C PHE A 732 -6.68 33.91 -6.20
N TYR A 733 -7.72 34.74 -6.36
CA TYR A 733 -7.58 36.19 -6.47
C TYR A 733 -8.22 36.96 -5.31
N GLY A 734 -8.90 36.26 -4.39
CA GLY A 734 -9.64 36.89 -3.30
C GLY A 734 -11.06 37.32 -3.66
N LYS A 735 -11.74 37.89 -2.67
CA LYS A 735 -13.07 38.48 -2.80
C LYS A 735 -12.92 39.94 -3.25
N GLU A 736 -13.78 40.40 -4.17
CA GLU A 736 -13.79 41.79 -4.67
C GLU A 736 -12.48 42.25 -5.36
N SER A 737 -11.69 41.32 -5.90
CA SER A 737 -10.52 41.67 -6.71
C SER A 737 -10.96 42.60 -7.85
N SER A 738 -10.35 43.79 -7.93
CA SER A 738 -10.55 44.74 -9.04
C SER A 738 -9.84 44.30 -10.33
N THR A 739 -9.22 43.12 -10.31
CA THR A 739 -8.49 42.56 -11.43
C THR A 739 -9.49 41.93 -12.40
N SER A 740 -9.80 42.66 -13.48
CA SER A 740 -10.56 42.11 -14.61
C SER A 740 -9.72 40.99 -15.24
N LEU A 741 -10.16 39.74 -15.04
CA LEU A 741 -9.51 38.54 -15.58
C LEU A 741 -10.06 38.13 -16.96
N GLY A 742 -10.96 38.94 -17.53
CA GLY A 742 -11.55 38.77 -18.85
C GLY A 742 -12.28 40.03 -19.34
N ILE A 743 -12.51 40.12 -20.66
CA ILE A 743 -13.50 41.03 -21.23
C ILE A 743 -14.87 40.49 -20.82
N ASP A 744 -15.37 40.98 -19.68
CA ASP A 744 -16.75 40.75 -19.28
C ASP A 744 -17.65 41.60 -20.17
N ASP A 745 -18.57 40.94 -20.88
CA ASP A 745 -19.62 41.54 -21.69
C ASP A 745 -19.18 42.68 -22.62
N VAL A 746 -19.01 42.37 -23.91
CA VAL A 746 -19.31 43.38 -24.93
C VAL A 746 -20.82 43.63 -24.86
N ASP A 747 -21.22 44.53 -23.97
CA ASP A 747 -22.57 45.04 -23.85
C ASP A 747 -22.90 45.78 -25.15
N ALA A 748 -23.61 45.09 -26.05
CA ALA A 748 -24.15 45.69 -27.26
C ALA A 748 -25.19 46.81 -26.96
N GLY A 749 -25.56 47.03 -25.69
CA GLY A 749 -26.50 48.04 -25.23
C GLY A 749 -25.89 49.37 -24.79
N ARG A 750 -24.58 49.47 -24.54
CA ARG A 750 -23.92 50.74 -24.24
C ARG A 750 -23.28 51.30 -25.50
N ALA A 751 -23.97 52.25 -26.14
CA ALA A 751 -23.39 53.03 -27.23
C ALA A 751 -22.08 53.69 -26.75
N CYS A 752 -20.95 53.08 -27.11
CA CYS A 752 -19.68 53.75 -27.12
C CYS A 752 -19.85 54.95 -28.05
N ARG A 753 -19.78 56.17 -27.51
CA ARG A 753 -19.59 57.38 -28.32
C ARG A 753 -18.19 57.28 -28.93
N SER A 754 -18.03 56.45 -29.95
CA SER A 754 -16.85 56.44 -30.79
C SER A 754 -16.96 57.66 -31.70
N SER A 755 -16.23 58.72 -31.37
CA SER A 755 -16.09 59.86 -32.29
C SER A 755 -15.04 59.58 -33.37
N GLY A 756 -14.23 58.51 -33.29
CA GLY A 756 -13.20 58.24 -34.29
C GLY A 756 -13.70 57.67 -35.63
N ILE A 757 -13.07 58.07 -36.74
CA ILE A 757 -13.08 57.38 -38.03
C ILE A 757 -11.83 56.50 -38.11
N TYR A 758 -11.99 55.23 -38.47
CA TYR A 758 -10.88 54.27 -38.56
C TYR A 758 -10.72 53.73 -39.98
N SER A 759 -9.49 53.38 -40.36
CA SER A 759 -9.22 52.60 -41.57
C SER A 759 -9.61 51.13 -41.39
N LEU A 760 -9.65 50.35 -42.48
CA LEU A 760 -10.02 48.92 -42.43
C LEU A 760 -9.04 48.07 -41.60
N ASP A 761 -7.79 48.51 -41.47
CA ASP A 761 -6.75 47.93 -40.61
C ASP A 761 -6.78 48.45 -39.16
N GLY A 762 -7.80 49.23 -38.79
CA GLY A 762 -8.06 49.64 -37.40
C GLY A 762 -7.30 50.87 -36.92
N ARG A 763 -6.64 51.63 -37.81
CA ARG A 763 -5.95 52.88 -37.43
C ARG A 763 -6.93 54.05 -37.37
N LEU A 764 -6.83 54.89 -36.33
CA LEU A 764 -7.60 56.13 -36.23
C LEU A 764 -7.12 57.12 -37.31
N VAL A 765 -8.02 57.56 -38.18
CA VAL A 765 -7.74 58.49 -39.29
C VAL A 765 -8.54 59.80 -39.22
N GLY A 766 -9.51 59.91 -38.30
CA GLY A 766 -10.25 61.14 -38.03
C GLY A 766 -10.86 61.12 -36.63
N SER A 767 -10.97 62.27 -35.98
CA SER A 767 -11.43 62.38 -34.59
C SER A 767 -12.96 62.53 -34.43
N ASP A 768 -13.66 62.82 -35.53
CA ASP A 768 -15.12 62.96 -35.64
C ASP A 768 -15.59 62.76 -37.10
N ALA A 769 -16.90 62.59 -37.29
CA ALA A 769 -17.51 62.39 -38.61
C ALA A 769 -17.30 63.56 -39.59
N SER A 770 -17.00 64.78 -39.11
CA SER A 770 -16.75 65.94 -39.98
C SER A 770 -15.39 65.84 -40.71
N ALA A 771 -14.46 65.03 -40.20
CA ALA A 771 -13.20 64.73 -40.87
C ALA A 771 -13.37 63.78 -42.08
N PHE A 772 -14.51 63.09 -42.21
CA PHE A 772 -14.75 62.11 -43.27
C PHE A 772 -14.60 62.74 -44.67
N GLU A 773 -15.10 63.95 -44.88
CA GLU A 773 -15.01 64.68 -46.15
C GLU A 773 -13.59 65.08 -46.55
N ARG A 774 -12.60 64.97 -45.66
CA ARG A 774 -11.19 65.27 -45.95
C ARG A 774 -10.32 64.03 -46.18
N LEU A 775 -10.86 62.83 -45.96
CA LEU A 775 -10.13 61.58 -46.19
C LEU A 775 -10.03 61.22 -47.69
N PRO A 776 -8.95 60.55 -48.14
CA PRO A 776 -8.85 60.01 -49.50
C PRO A 776 -9.99 59.00 -49.80
N LYS A 777 -10.29 58.74 -51.08
CA LYS A 777 -11.23 57.68 -51.48
C LYS A 777 -10.78 56.34 -50.91
N GLY A 778 -11.69 55.60 -50.29
CA GLY A 778 -11.34 54.41 -49.52
C GLY A 778 -12.49 53.89 -48.68
N ILE A 779 -12.23 52.82 -47.93
CA ILE A 779 -13.19 52.19 -47.03
C ILE A 779 -12.79 52.51 -45.60
N TYR A 780 -13.72 53.08 -44.84
CA TYR A 780 -13.52 53.49 -43.45
C TYR A 780 -14.60 52.91 -42.55
N ILE A 781 -14.30 52.83 -41.25
CA ILE A 781 -15.27 52.56 -40.20
C ILE A 781 -15.61 53.89 -39.54
N VAL A 782 -16.85 54.36 -39.72
CA VAL A 782 -17.37 55.61 -39.15
C VAL A 782 -18.55 55.23 -38.25
N ASN A 783 -18.51 55.61 -36.97
CA ASN A 783 -19.57 55.28 -35.99
C ASN A 783 -19.92 53.77 -35.98
N GLY A 784 -18.91 52.90 -36.10
CA GLY A 784 -19.08 51.45 -36.12
C GLY A 784 -19.61 50.86 -37.43
N MET A 785 -19.86 51.68 -38.45
CA MET A 785 -20.34 51.23 -39.76
C MET A 785 -19.26 51.34 -40.83
N LYS A 786 -19.19 50.35 -41.72
CA LYS A 786 -18.36 50.41 -42.92
C LYS A 786 -18.95 51.41 -43.91
N VAL A 787 -18.20 52.44 -44.25
CA VAL A 787 -18.57 53.48 -45.22
C VAL A 787 -17.52 53.56 -46.32
N VAL A 788 -17.96 53.65 -47.57
CA VAL A 788 -17.09 53.85 -48.73
C VAL A 788 -17.14 55.31 -49.13
N LYS A 789 -15.99 55.93 -49.33
CA LYS A 789 -15.86 57.29 -49.82
C LYS A 789 -15.38 57.36 -51.27
#